data_AF-A0A812TM28-F1
#
_entry.id   AF-A0A812TM28-F1
#
_cell.length_a   1.000
_cell.length_b   1.000
_cell.length_c   1.000
_cell.angle_alpha   90.00
_cell.angle_beta   90.00
_cell.angle_gamma   90.00
#
_symmetry.space_group_name_H-M   'P 1'
#
loop_
_entity.id
_entity.type
_entity.pdbx_description
1 polymer ?
#
loop_
_entity_poly.entity_id
_entity_poly.type
_entity_poly.pdbx_seq_one_letter_code
_entity_poly.pdbx_strand_id
1 'polypeptide(L)'
;MRAAVLLVADGCAKAVGGASPSPLFGSDDSSRCVHFQRPGKILIYKKDTPIFPIGIAVPSDMIAKSVPRKTRLTAGFVGSRAGGEVKEYKFGPMDERRYHEFYRRHRFAHTKKKGGWDATRHAEILAVGTVPNFTGLAQAPPLAVPFVPKSLLLKAKRQLLPFSLRLEAVYNATVERLLDHTRRCLSVESMAARVLRSIGLWPTQRPLRLLYVTCGFGFTGAGDGWQGPVSIGIFLGLQSLLKSIPGSRIVDAPAMELNPNFWRGDSEPRSSFWYLADERLARKQEEALRLRMYGFGFSYARRVLPEALAVRAERDLVTQSLFRREFDGIIYGKVGPNQACDPLPFFNEVQAAGYPYERVALIYGGDFGLETKLVAQHARIFSGHGIIFFREMIAPLDDFHWVPARVYPRACYADPTWKQFFHLWYQRLECWGCPEIDVPVREELWGELRQMAAGRPWQSGVGKMELMPPCWSGLVLLAVPLLADGGMPAKKPSSEDLEARCEFFYLQLRKARPFLSFRTRPWPRWRQRRGALAFREAFGISPWEIRAFLDSACRGPGTGAGLFHSRFANEARRPLSELRSTWRSSEKHDVWSPQLFFVPGGQVSRESSSLEYGSNNSRPAVAYKERYGGHGDAGMTGLR
;
A
#
# COMPACT_ATOMS: atom_id res chain seq x y z
N MET A 1 -32.33 46.37 11.62
CA MET A 1 -31.20 47.16 11.07
C MET A 1 -30.40 46.27 10.14
N ARG A 2 -30.38 46.65 8.86
CA ARG A 2 -29.70 45.98 7.74
C ARG A 2 -28.23 46.45 7.66
N ALA A 3 -27.33 45.56 7.23
CA ALA A 3 -26.24 45.82 6.27
C ALA A 3 -25.50 44.48 6.05
N ALA A 4 -25.83 43.70 5.01
CA ALA A 4 -25.42 43.84 3.60
C ALA A 4 -24.03 43.26 3.32
N VAL A 5 -24.06 42.00 2.85
CA VAL A 5 -23.00 41.30 2.12
C VAL A 5 -22.89 41.93 0.74
N LEU A 6 -21.68 42.33 0.34
CA LEU A 6 -21.37 42.80 -1.01
C LEU A 6 -20.44 41.79 -1.68
N LEU A 7 -21.03 41.05 -2.62
CA LEU A 7 -20.35 40.28 -3.65
C LEU A 7 -19.70 41.25 -4.64
N VAL A 8 -18.43 41.03 -4.97
CA VAL A 8 -17.83 41.54 -6.20
C VAL A 8 -17.41 40.33 -7.03
N ALA A 9 -18.16 40.13 -8.11
CA ALA A 9 -17.77 39.35 -9.27
C ALA A 9 -17.68 40.32 -10.45
N ASP A 10 -16.50 40.42 -11.03
CA ASP A 10 -16.15 40.86 -12.39
C ASP A 10 -14.70 40.38 -12.57
N GLY A 11 -14.22 39.75 -13.64
CA GLY A 11 -14.73 39.54 -14.98
C GLY A 11 -13.50 39.50 -15.90
N CYS A 12 -13.21 38.32 -16.48
CA CYS A 12 -12.38 38.08 -17.68
C CYS A 12 -10.89 38.51 -17.75
N ALA A 13 -9.99 37.51 -17.78
CA ALA A 13 -9.04 37.34 -18.90
C ALA A 13 -8.46 35.92 -18.93
N LYS A 14 -8.56 35.27 -20.09
CA LYS A 14 -7.89 34.01 -20.43
C LYS A 14 -6.37 34.14 -20.23
N ALA A 15 -5.77 33.30 -19.39
CA ALA A 15 -4.34 33.00 -19.43
C ALA A 15 -4.15 31.48 -19.47
N VAL A 16 -3.62 31.04 -20.60
CA VAL A 16 -3.25 29.66 -20.91
C VAL A 16 -2.07 29.22 -20.04
N GLY A 17 -2.21 28.07 -19.40
CA GLY A 17 -1.14 27.08 -19.22
C GLY A 17 0.12 27.47 -18.44
N GLY A 18 0.08 27.24 -17.12
CA GLY A 18 1.29 27.23 -16.28
C GLY A 18 1.04 26.49 -14.97
N ALA A 19 1.00 25.16 -15.01
CA ALA A 19 0.94 24.36 -13.79
C ALA A 19 2.25 24.54 -13.00
N SER A 20 2.18 25.30 -11.92
CA SER A 20 3.24 25.35 -10.90
C SER A 20 3.42 23.94 -10.31
N PRO A 21 4.65 23.41 -10.22
CA PRO A 21 4.87 22.08 -9.69
C PRO A 21 4.45 22.03 -8.23
N SER A 22 3.53 21.11 -7.91
CA SER A 22 3.09 20.85 -6.54
C SER A 22 4.30 20.61 -5.62
N PRO A 23 4.28 21.09 -4.36
CA PRO A 23 5.42 21.05 -3.43
C PRO A 23 5.79 19.64 -2.92
N LEU A 24 5.32 18.58 -3.59
CA LEU A 24 5.55 17.19 -3.21
C LEU A 24 6.88 16.61 -3.73
N PHE A 25 7.58 17.31 -4.63
CA PHE A 25 8.78 16.78 -5.29
C PHE A 25 10.04 17.52 -4.85
N GLY A 26 10.95 16.80 -4.17
CA GLY A 26 12.30 17.30 -3.89
C GLY A 26 13.13 17.47 -5.18
N SER A 27 14.26 18.18 -5.09
CA SER A 27 15.14 18.49 -6.24
C SER A 27 15.84 17.27 -6.85
N ASP A 28 15.77 16.10 -6.20
CA ASP A 28 16.32 14.83 -6.67
C ASP A 28 15.68 13.61 -5.96
N ASP A 29 14.76 12.93 -6.65
CA ASP A 29 14.10 11.70 -6.16
C ASP A 29 14.87 10.42 -6.44
N SER A 30 15.95 10.44 -7.24
CA SER A 30 16.68 9.22 -7.62
C SER A 30 17.43 8.58 -6.44
N SER A 31 17.70 9.35 -5.38
CA SER A 31 18.25 8.85 -4.12
C SER A 31 17.28 7.93 -3.37
N ARG A 32 15.97 8.10 -3.58
CA ARG A 32 14.89 7.30 -2.98
C ARG A 32 14.40 6.27 -3.98
N CYS A 33 13.91 5.12 -3.51
CA CYS A 33 13.27 4.16 -4.41
C CYS A 33 11.82 4.50 -4.72
N VAL A 34 11.10 5.10 -3.77
CA VAL A 34 9.72 5.53 -3.99
C VAL A 34 9.68 7.04 -3.99
N HIS A 35 9.31 7.66 -5.11
CA HIS A 35 9.46 9.11 -5.29
C HIS A 35 8.61 9.94 -4.32
N PHE A 36 7.43 9.44 -3.94
CA PHE A 36 6.54 10.09 -2.96
C PHE A 36 6.74 9.60 -1.51
N GLN A 37 7.70 8.71 -1.24
CA GLN A 37 7.86 8.14 0.10
C GLN A 37 8.27 9.21 1.11
N ARG A 38 7.58 9.19 2.25
CA ARG A 38 7.90 9.98 3.43
C ARG A 38 8.62 9.08 4.46
N PRO A 39 9.92 9.28 4.71
CA PRO A 39 10.66 8.47 5.68
C PRO A 39 9.97 8.42 7.04
N GLY A 40 9.84 7.22 7.61
CA GLY A 40 9.19 7.00 8.90
C GLY A 40 7.67 7.18 8.91
N LYS A 41 7.01 7.23 7.75
CA LYS A 41 5.55 7.26 7.62
C LYS A 41 5.03 6.08 6.78
N ILE A 42 3.80 5.70 7.03
CA ILE A 42 3.03 4.66 6.33
C ILE A 42 1.91 5.36 5.57
N LEU A 43 1.65 4.91 4.35
CA LEU A 43 0.55 5.40 3.55
C LEU A 43 -0.69 4.54 3.84
N ILE A 44 -1.78 5.20 4.22
CA ILE A 44 -3.05 4.54 4.51
C ILE A 44 -4.10 5.06 3.52
N TYR A 45 -4.88 4.14 2.96
CA TYR A 45 -5.99 4.38 2.06
C TYR A 45 -7.32 4.30 2.83
N LYS A 46 -8.23 5.26 2.60
CA LYS A 46 -9.59 5.35 3.19
C LYS A 46 -9.66 5.05 4.70
N LYS A 47 -8.75 5.68 5.46
CA LYS A 47 -8.64 5.66 6.95
C LYS A 47 -8.13 4.35 7.58
N ASP A 48 -8.24 3.20 6.92
CA ASP A 48 -8.05 1.89 7.60
C ASP A 48 -7.13 0.89 6.87
N THR A 49 -6.73 1.19 5.63
CA THR A 49 -6.06 0.22 4.77
C THR A 49 -4.61 0.65 4.51
N PRO A 50 -3.61 0.13 5.25
CA PRO A 50 -2.21 0.32 4.93
C PRO A 50 -1.88 -0.27 3.57
N ILE A 51 -1.24 0.54 2.72
CA ILE A 51 -0.84 0.13 1.39
C ILE A 51 0.66 0.36 1.18
N PHE A 52 1.30 -0.59 0.50
CA PHE A 52 2.71 -0.54 0.19
C PHE A 52 2.91 -0.45 -1.33
N PRO A 53 3.81 0.41 -1.83
CA PRO A 53 4.11 0.45 -3.25
C PRO A 53 4.86 -0.82 -3.67
N ILE A 54 4.45 -1.41 -4.79
CA ILE A 54 5.21 -2.42 -5.54
C ILE A 54 5.32 -1.97 -7.01
N GLY A 55 6.26 -2.50 -7.76
CA GLY A 55 6.49 -2.07 -9.14
C GLY A 55 7.04 -3.20 -9.99
N ILE A 56 7.03 -2.97 -11.30
CA ILE A 56 7.67 -3.86 -12.25
C ILE A 56 9.19 -3.75 -12.08
N ALA A 57 9.86 -4.90 -12.11
CA ALA A 57 11.29 -5.00 -11.94
C ALA A 57 11.94 -5.81 -13.06
N VAL A 58 13.25 -5.65 -13.19
CA VAL A 58 14.09 -6.31 -14.19
C VAL A 58 15.12 -7.23 -13.52
N PRO A 59 15.47 -8.37 -14.14
CA PRO A 59 16.57 -9.20 -13.68
C PRO A 59 17.87 -8.40 -13.55
N SER A 60 18.59 -8.56 -12.44
CA SER A 60 19.80 -7.78 -12.17
C SER A 60 20.90 -7.96 -13.23
N ASP A 61 20.99 -9.14 -13.83
CA ASP A 61 21.94 -9.45 -14.91
C ASP A 61 21.65 -8.72 -16.24
N MET A 62 20.42 -8.21 -16.40
CA MET A 62 20.03 -7.42 -17.57
C MET A 62 20.35 -5.93 -17.42
N ILE A 63 20.61 -5.47 -16.21
CA ILE A 63 20.93 -4.06 -15.95
C ILE A 63 22.37 -3.80 -16.41
N ALA A 64 22.55 -2.82 -17.30
CA ALA A 64 23.85 -2.46 -17.82
C ALA A 64 24.81 -2.13 -16.67
N LYS A 65 26.03 -2.70 -16.69
CA LYS A 65 27.04 -2.52 -15.63
C LYS A 65 27.65 -1.12 -15.61
N SER A 66 27.64 -0.43 -16.74
CA SER A 66 28.15 0.93 -16.94
C SER A 66 27.36 1.63 -18.04
N VAL A 67 27.62 2.93 -18.26
CA VAL A 67 27.03 3.67 -19.37
C VAL A 67 27.41 3.02 -20.71
N PRO A 68 26.45 2.51 -21.49
CA PRO A 68 26.78 1.87 -22.75
C PRO A 68 27.04 2.90 -23.85
N ARG A 69 27.88 2.54 -24.82
CA ARG A 69 28.15 3.36 -26.00
C ARG A 69 26.86 3.65 -26.78
N LYS A 70 26.62 4.93 -27.06
CA LYS A 70 25.43 5.40 -27.79
C LYS A 70 25.76 5.74 -29.23
N THR A 71 25.09 5.10 -30.18
CA THR A 71 25.29 5.31 -31.63
C THR A 71 24.09 5.99 -32.30
N ARG A 72 22.96 6.12 -31.61
CA ARG A 72 21.74 6.75 -32.12
C ARG A 72 21.16 7.74 -31.11
N LEU A 73 20.40 8.70 -31.61
CA LEU A 73 19.82 9.74 -30.76
C LEU A 73 18.58 9.24 -30.03
N THR A 74 17.47 9.02 -30.74
CA THR A 74 16.18 8.69 -30.11
C THR A 74 15.57 7.45 -30.72
N ALA A 75 15.23 6.48 -29.86
CA ALA A 75 14.43 5.32 -30.22
C ALA A 75 12.95 5.73 -30.29
N GLY A 76 12.30 5.40 -31.41
CA GLY A 76 10.85 5.48 -31.55
C GLY A 76 10.13 4.63 -30.50
N PHE A 77 8.85 4.91 -30.29
CA PHE A 77 8.01 4.10 -29.42
C PHE A 77 7.89 2.68 -29.99
N VAL A 78 8.19 1.66 -29.17
CA VAL A 78 8.10 0.25 -29.56
C VAL A 78 6.97 -0.39 -28.77
N GLY A 79 5.78 -0.44 -29.36
CA GLY A 79 4.58 -0.99 -28.77
C GLY A 79 3.38 -0.73 -29.68
N SER A 80 2.33 -1.53 -29.50
CA SER A 80 1.05 -1.23 -30.14
C SER A 80 0.47 0.08 -29.57
N ARG A 81 -0.04 0.94 -30.47
CA ARG A 81 -0.71 2.21 -30.14
C ARG A 81 -2.01 2.00 -29.38
N ALA A 82 -2.77 0.95 -29.72
CA ALA A 82 -4.03 0.54 -29.07
C ALA A 82 -3.88 -0.59 -28.04
N GLY A 83 -2.71 -1.22 -27.94
CA GLY A 83 -2.48 -2.43 -27.14
C GLY A 83 -2.96 -3.67 -27.88
N GLY A 84 -2.05 -4.62 -28.15
CA GLY A 84 -2.42 -5.88 -28.82
C GLY A 84 -2.36 -5.86 -30.35
N GLU A 85 -2.16 -4.71 -31.01
CA GLU A 85 -1.90 -4.69 -32.46
C GLU A 85 -0.48 -5.19 -32.78
N VAL A 86 -0.39 -6.51 -32.95
CA VAL A 86 0.79 -7.30 -33.33
C VAL A 86 1.55 -6.65 -34.50
N LYS A 87 0.83 -6.15 -35.51
CA LYS A 87 1.43 -5.61 -36.75
C LYS A 87 2.31 -4.37 -36.53
N GLU A 88 2.12 -3.63 -35.44
CA GLU A 88 2.94 -2.45 -35.11
C GLU A 88 4.20 -2.80 -34.30
N TYR A 89 4.32 -4.04 -33.80
CA TYR A 89 5.46 -4.44 -32.98
C TYR A 89 6.63 -4.88 -33.86
N LYS A 90 7.74 -4.14 -33.76
CA LYS A 90 8.91 -4.26 -34.67
C LYS A 90 9.80 -5.48 -34.45
N PHE A 91 9.79 -6.08 -33.26
CA PHE A 91 10.70 -7.17 -32.89
C PHE A 91 9.93 -8.45 -32.79
N GLY A 92 10.40 -9.53 -33.42
CA GLY A 92 9.75 -10.84 -33.37
C GLY A 92 9.59 -11.36 -31.93
N PRO A 93 8.67 -12.32 -31.71
CA PRO A 93 8.40 -12.88 -30.37
C PRO A 93 9.66 -13.43 -29.70
N MET A 94 10.61 -13.88 -30.50
CA MET A 94 11.90 -14.45 -30.08
C MET A 94 13.05 -13.43 -30.00
N ASP A 95 12.82 -12.16 -30.33
CA ASP A 95 13.87 -11.15 -30.55
C ASP A 95 14.17 -10.27 -29.32
N GLU A 96 13.97 -10.79 -28.11
CA GLU A 96 14.17 -10.04 -26.84
C GLU A 96 15.55 -9.36 -26.76
N ARG A 97 16.60 -10.09 -27.14
CA ARG A 97 17.97 -9.55 -27.18
C ARG A 97 18.09 -8.36 -28.13
N ARG A 98 17.49 -8.45 -29.32
CA ARG A 98 17.53 -7.39 -30.34
C ARG A 98 16.73 -6.16 -29.90
N TYR A 99 15.63 -6.37 -29.19
CA TYR A 99 14.84 -5.32 -28.58
C TYR A 99 15.63 -4.55 -27.50
N HIS A 100 16.31 -5.24 -26.59
CA HIS A 100 17.16 -4.59 -25.59
C HIS A 100 18.35 -3.87 -26.21
N GLU A 101 19.02 -4.48 -27.20
CA GLU A 101 20.13 -3.85 -27.92
C GLU A 101 19.65 -2.62 -28.71
N PHE A 102 18.44 -2.68 -29.26
CA PHE A 102 17.82 -1.53 -29.89
C PHE A 102 17.71 -0.36 -28.92
N TYR A 103 17.24 -0.56 -27.68
CA TYR A 103 17.24 0.56 -26.73
C TYR A 103 18.64 0.95 -26.26
N ARG A 104 19.52 -0.02 -26.00
CA ARG A 104 20.88 0.18 -25.48
C ARG A 104 21.69 1.16 -26.33
N ARG A 105 21.56 1.09 -27.66
CA ARG A 105 22.30 1.95 -28.60
C ARG A 105 21.76 3.38 -28.76
N HIS A 106 20.55 3.68 -28.29
CA HIS A 106 19.96 5.02 -28.36
C HIS A 106 20.21 5.82 -27.08
N ARG A 107 20.36 7.14 -27.21
CA ARG A 107 20.47 8.04 -26.05
C ARG A 107 19.14 8.17 -25.31
N PHE A 108 18.07 8.38 -26.06
CA PHE A 108 16.70 8.52 -25.57
C PHE A 108 15.79 7.44 -26.13
N ALA A 109 14.70 7.13 -25.43
CA ALA A 109 13.66 6.24 -25.94
C ALA A 109 12.27 6.77 -25.60
N HIS A 110 11.40 6.87 -26.60
CA HIS A 110 10.01 7.27 -26.37
C HIS A 110 9.23 6.20 -25.60
N THR A 111 8.53 6.64 -24.57
CA THR A 111 7.61 5.80 -23.80
C THR A 111 6.41 6.62 -23.34
N LYS A 112 5.31 5.94 -22.95
CA LYS A 112 4.07 6.54 -22.49
C LYS A 112 3.29 5.55 -21.62
N LYS A 113 2.25 6.04 -20.92
CA LYS A 113 1.21 5.21 -20.31
C LYS A 113 0.65 4.22 -21.35
N LYS A 114 0.40 2.97 -20.96
CA LYS A 114 -0.34 1.96 -21.75
C LYS A 114 -1.61 1.57 -20.98
N GLY A 115 -1.77 0.30 -20.58
CA GLY A 115 -2.85 -0.13 -19.70
C GLY A 115 -2.70 0.51 -18.31
N GLY A 116 -1.50 0.40 -17.73
CA GLY A 116 -1.09 1.16 -16.54
C GLY A 116 -0.11 2.30 -16.84
N TRP A 117 0.21 3.08 -15.81
CA TRP A 117 1.35 4.00 -15.83
C TRP A 117 2.67 3.25 -15.62
N ASP A 118 2.68 2.19 -14.81
CA ASP A 118 3.85 1.33 -14.62
C ASP A 118 3.84 0.20 -15.64
N ALA A 119 4.87 0.16 -16.47
CA ALA A 119 5.00 -0.77 -17.59
C ALA A 119 6.42 -1.31 -17.69
N THR A 120 6.57 -2.58 -18.07
CA THR A 120 7.87 -3.26 -18.21
C THR A 120 8.87 -2.47 -19.06
N ARG A 121 8.38 -1.84 -20.14
CA ARG A 121 9.19 -0.98 -21.03
C ARG A 121 9.93 0.12 -20.27
N HIS A 122 9.33 0.73 -19.25
CA HIS A 122 9.97 1.81 -18.50
C HIS A 122 11.21 1.28 -17.79
N ALA A 123 11.06 0.14 -17.11
CA ALA A 123 12.16 -0.53 -16.42
C ALA A 123 13.21 -1.07 -17.40
N GLU A 124 12.81 -1.63 -18.55
CA GLU A 124 13.72 -2.12 -19.60
C GLU A 124 14.57 -1.00 -20.22
N ILE A 125 13.96 0.15 -20.57
CA ILE A 125 14.69 1.32 -21.09
C ILE A 125 15.74 1.79 -20.08
N LEU A 126 15.36 1.89 -18.80
CA LEU A 126 16.25 2.28 -17.72
C LEU A 126 17.38 1.26 -17.53
N ALA A 127 17.06 -0.03 -17.54
CA ALA A 127 18.00 -1.13 -17.34
C ALA A 127 19.12 -1.15 -18.38
N VAL A 128 18.82 -0.85 -19.64
CA VAL A 128 19.84 -0.80 -20.70
C VAL A 128 20.58 0.54 -20.79
N GLY A 129 20.42 1.41 -19.79
CA GLY A 129 21.14 2.68 -19.70
C GLY A 129 20.67 3.73 -20.71
N THR A 130 19.40 3.73 -21.06
CA THR A 130 18.79 4.72 -21.99
C THR A 130 17.85 5.63 -21.23
N VAL A 131 17.82 6.92 -21.58
CA VAL A 131 16.99 7.91 -20.87
C VAL A 131 15.56 7.87 -21.43
N PRO A 132 14.53 7.53 -20.63
CA PRO A 132 13.15 7.55 -21.10
C PRO A 132 12.67 8.97 -21.41
N ASN A 133 12.19 9.19 -22.63
CA ASN A 133 11.34 10.33 -22.96
C ASN A 133 9.88 9.94 -22.72
N PHE A 134 9.45 10.05 -21.46
CA PHE A 134 8.13 9.62 -21.01
C PHE A 134 7.08 10.71 -21.28
N THR A 135 6.25 10.48 -22.30
CA THR A 135 5.11 11.35 -22.63
C THR A 135 4.02 11.26 -21.56
N GLY A 136 3.58 12.41 -21.06
CA GLY A 136 2.53 12.48 -20.03
C GLY A 136 3.02 12.38 -18.58
N LEU A 137 4.33 12.18 -18.35
CA LEU A 137 4.84 11.91 -16.99
C LEU A 137 4.57 13.05 -15.99
N ALA A 138 4.60 14.30 -16.44
CA ALA A 138 4.29 15.45 -15.60
C ALA A 138 2.82 15.51 -15.17
N GLN A 139 1.94 14.87 -15.95
CA GLN A 139 0.50 14.75 -15.70
C GLN A 139 0.14 13.43 -14.99
N ALA A 140 1.13 12.58 -14.71
CA ALA A 140 0.88 11.32 -14.01
C ALA A 140 0.34 11.59 -12.60
N PRO A 141 -0.66 10.82 -12.13
CA PRO A 141 -1.14 10.93 -10.76
C PRO A 141 0.02 10.88 -9.75
N PRO A 142 -0.05 11.62 -8.63
CA PRO A 142 1.10 11.76 -7.73
C PRO A 142 1.61 10.43 -7.18
N LEU A 143 0.74 9.45 -6.96
CA LEU A 143 1.11 8.13 -6.42
C LEU A 143 1.29 7.05 -7.49
N ALA A 144 1.15 7.38 -8.79
CA ALA A 144 1.43 6.46 -9.89
C ALA A 144 2.95 6.28 -10.12
N VAL A 145 3.33 5.16 -10.76
CA VAL A 145 4.72 4.75 -11.07
C VAL A 145 5.68 5.00 -9.90
N PRO A 146 5.45 4.35 -8.74
CA PRO A 146 6.18 4.64 -7.51
C PRO A 146 7.69 4.56 -7.64
N PHE A 147 8.21 3.69 -8.51
CA PHE A 147 9.64 3.40 -8.63
C PHE A 147 10.34 4.05 -9.82
N VAL A 148 9.64 4.88 -10.60
CA VAL A 148 10.27 5.67 -11.66
C VAL A 148 10.77 6.98 -11.05
N PRO A 149 12.04 7.38 -11.24
CA PRO A 149 12.58 8.63 -10.69
C PRO A 149 12.06 9.83 -11.49
N LYS A 150 10.80 10.21 -11.25
CA LYS A 150 10.04 11.24 -12.00
C LYS A 150 10.80 12.55 -12.09
N SER A 151 11.33 13.04 -10.98
CA SER A 151 11.99 14.35 -10.94
C SER A 151 13.25 14.34 -11.83
N LEU A 152 14.05 13.27 -11.76
CA LEU A 152 15.23 13.10 -12.59
C LEU A 152 14.87 13.01 -14.07
N LEU A 153 13.82 12.26 -14.43
CA LEU A 153 13.37 12.15 -15.82
C LEU A 153 12.81 13.46 -16.38
N LEU A 154 12.03 14.22 -15.60
CA LEU A 154 11.51 15.52 -16.02
C LEU A 154 12.64 16.56 -16.16
N LYS A 155 13.66 16.51 -15.30
CA LYS A 155 14.87 17.31 -15.44
C LYS A 155 15.66 16.92 -16.69
N ALA A 156 15.93 15.64 -16.89
CA ALA A 156 16.61 15.10 -18.07
C ALA A 156 15.88 15.48 -19.35
N LYS A 157 14.54 15.39 -19.37
CA LYS A 157 13.71 15.79 -20.51
C LYS A 157 13.93 17.25 -20.90
N ARG A 158 13.96 18.17 -19.92
CA ARG A 158 14.16 19.61 -20.16
C ARG A 158 15.59 19.94 -20.59
N GLN A 159 16.59 19.29 -19.99
CA GLN A 159 17.99 19.66 -20.14
C GLN A 159 18.72 18.90 -21.27
N LEU A 160 18.32 17.67 -21.56
CA LEU A 160 19.08 16.76 -22.41
C LEU A 160 18.42 16.45 -23.76
N LEU A 161 17.09 16.60 -23.91
CA LEU A 161 16.44 16.37 -25.20
C LEU A 161 16.94 17.27 -26.36
N PRO A 162 17.29 18.56 -26.16
CA PRO A 162 18.01 19.32 -27.19
C PRO A 162 19.49 18.89 -27.21
N PHE A 163 19.71 17.59 -27.41
CA PHE A 163 20.99 16.96 -27.22
C PHE A 163 22.04 17.52 -28.18
N SER A 164 23.23 17.78 -27.66
CA SER A 164 24.44 18.04 -28.43
C SER A 164 25.61 17.33 -27.76
N LEU A 165 26.72 17.12 -28.48
CA LEU A 165 27.92 16.47 -27.93
C LEU A 165 28.48 17.19 -26.69
N ARG A 166 28.22 18.50 -26.54
CA ARG A 166 28.60 19.27 -25.35
C ARG A 166 27.90 18.79 -24.08
N LEU A 167 26.74 18.14 -24.21
CA LEU A 167 25.96 17.58 -23.12
C LEU A 167 26.33 16.12 -22.82
N GLU A 168 27.29 15.50 -23.53
CA GLU A 168 27.62 14.08 -23.37
C GLU A 168 28.04 13.74 -21.92
N ALA A 169 28.83 14.58 -21.28
CA ALA A 169 29.23 14.38 -19.87
C ALA A 169 28.01 14.43 -18.92
N VAL A 170 27.11 15.41 -19.10
CA VAL A 170 25.89 15.54 -18.29
C VAL A 170 24.92 14.40 -18.55
N TYR A 171 24.83 13.95 -19.81
CA TYR A 171 24.05 12.78 -20.20
C TYR A 171 24.58 11.51 -19.55
N ASN A 172 25.89 11.24 -19.62
CA ASN A 172 26.50 10.06 -19.02
C ASN A 172 26.31 10.04 -17.50
N ALA A 173 26.53 11.17 -16.81
CA ALA A 173 26.26 11.29 -15.37
C ALA A 173 24.77 11.05 -15.04
N THR A 174 23.85 11.48 -15.90
CA THR A 174 22.42 11.20 -15.75
C THR A 174 22.12 9.70 -15.91
N VAL A 175 22.73 9.04 -16.91
CA VAL A 175 22.56 7.60 -17.14
C VAL A 175 23.14 6.78 -15.99
N GLU A 176 24.31 7.13 -15.45
CA GLU A 176 24.90 6.47 -14.28
C GLU A 176 23.93 6.50 -13.10
N ARG A 177 23.38 7.67 -12.79
CA ARG A 177 22.40 7.82 -11.72
C ARG A 177 21.11 7.02 -11.95
N LEU A 178 20.63 6.95 -13.20
CA LEU A 178 19.47 6.14 -13.56
C LEU A 178 19.78 4.64 -13.45
N LEU A 179 20.95 4.18 -13.85
CA LEU A 179 21.39 2.80 -13.69
C LEU A 179 21.53 2.44 -12.21
N ASP A 180 22.14 3.30 -11.40
CA ASP A 180 22.28 3.09 -9.96
C ASP A 180 20.92 3.04 -9.26
N HIS A 181 20.00 3.92 -9.64
CA HIS A 181 18.61 3.84 -9.18
C HIS A 181 17.96 2.53 -9.62
N THR A 182 18.14 2.10 -10.87
CA THR A 182 17.54 0.88 -11.41
C THR A 182 18.04 -0.37 -10.66
N ARG A 183 19.35 -0.49 -10.42
CA ARG A 183 19.92 -1.60 -9.64
C ARG A 183 19.40 -1.63 -8.21
N ARG A 184 19.34 -0.47 -7.55
CA ARG A 184 18.90 -0.37 -6.14
C ARG A 184 17.39 -0.55 -5.99
N CYS A 185 16.59 -0.10 -6.95
CA CYS A 185 15.17 0.14 -6.74
C CYS A 185 14.25 -0.61 -7.68
N LEU A 186 14.73 -1.10 -8.83
CA LEU A 186 13.95 -1.74 -9.89
C LEU A 186 14.52 -3.12 -10.28
N SER A 187 15.45 -3.69 -9.51
CA SER A 187 15.85 -5.09 -9.67
C SER A 187 14.83 -6.04 -9.04
N VAL A 188 14.75 -7.27 -9.57
CA VAL A 188 13.87 -8.31 -9.01
C VAL A 188 14.22 -8.60 -7.55
N GLU A 189 15.50 -8.63 -7.19
CA GLU A 189 15.99 -8.79 -5.82
C GLU A 189 15.51 -7.65 -4.92
N SER A 190 15.58 -6.40 -5.37
CA SER A 190 15.12 -5.26 -4.58
C SER A 190 13.62 -5.27 -4.33
N MET A 191 12.81 -5.73 -5.29
CA MET A 191 11.36 -5.89 -5.11
C MET A 191 11.03 -7.04 -4.16
N ALA A 192 11.62 -8.21 -4.36
CA ALA A 192 11.42 -9.35 -3.47
C ALA A 192 11.84 -9.03 -2.03
N ALA A 193 13.02 -8.43 -1.84
CA ALA A 193 13.48 -8.00 -0.53
C ALA A 193 12.55 -6.95 0.10
N ARG A 194 11.90 -6.09 -0.70
CA ARG A 194 10.88 -5.16 -0.18
C ARG A 194 9.66 -5.92 0.36
N VAL A 195 9.15 -6.90 -0.38
CA VAL A 195 8.04 -7.74 0.08
C VAL A 195 8.44 -8.46 1.37
N LEU A 196 9.58 -9.16 1.39
CA LEU A 196 10.05 -9.89 2.56
C LEU A 196 10.30 -8.98 3.78
N ARG A 197 10.86 -7.78 3.62
CA ARG A 197 11.03 -6.80 4.72
C ARG A 197 9.69 -6.33 5.28
N SER A 198 8.70 -6.15 4.41
CA SER A 198 7.35 -5.76 4.83
C SER A 198 6.69 -6.85 5.67
N ILE A 199 6.83 -8.12 5.28
CA ILE A 199 6.35 -9.27 6.07
C ILE A 199 7.33 -9.76 7.16
N GLY A 200 8.39 -8.99 7.45
CA GLY A 200 9.32 -9.24 8.55
C GLY A 200 10.20 -10.49 8.40
N LEU A 201 10.46 -10.94 7.16
CA LEU A 201 11.28 -12.12 6.86
C LEU A 201 12.65 -11.77 6.25
N TRP A 202 13.00 -10.48 6.15
CA TRP A 202 14.27 -10.04 5.57
C TRP A 202 14.85 -8.81 6.28
N PRO A 203 16.19 -8.66 6.37
CA PRO A 203 17.21 -9.67 6.03
C PRO A 203 17.15 -10.86 6.99
N THR A 204 17.61 -12.02 6.52
CA THR A 204 17.67 -13.25 7.33
C THR A 204 18.94 -14.02 6.98
N GLN A 205 19.45 -14.77 7.95
CA GLN A 205 20.51 -15.76 7.76
C GLN A 205 19.99 -17.20 7.94
N ARG A 206 18.75 -17.36 8.42
CA ARG A 206 18.13 -18.68 8.56
C ARG A 206 17.40 -19.08 7.27
N PRO A 207 17.30 -20.39 6.99
CA PRO A 207 16.48 -20.90 5.89
C PRO A 207 15.03 -20.41 6.02
N LEU A 208 14.41 -20.12 4.88
CA LEU A 208 12.98 -19.79 4.79
C LEU A 208 12.24 -20.80 3.93
N ARG A 209 11.07 -21.23 4.37
CA ARG A 209 10.10 -21.96 3.54
C ARG A 209 8.92 -21.06 3.22
N LEU A 210 8.82 -20.61 1.97
CA LEU A 210 7.77 -19.69 1.53
C LEU A 210 6.73 -20.40 0.67
N LEU A 211 5.46 -20.11 0.90
CA LEU A 211 4.39 -20.45 -0.03
C LEU A 211 4.19 -19.27 -0.99
N TYR A 212 4.44 -19.46 -2.28
CA TYR A 212 4.14 -18.48 -3.30
C TYR A 212 2.86 -18.88 -4.02
N VAL A 213 1.76 -18.24 -3.65
CA VAL A 213 0.45 -18.50 -4.24
C VAL A 213 0.25 -17.63 -5.46
N THR A 214 -0.10 -18.27 -6.57
CA THR A 214 -0.42 -17.53 -7.79
C THR A 214 -1.50 -18.25 -8.56
N CYS A 215 -2.28 -17.48 -9.28
CA CYS A 215 -3.38 -17.90 -10.12
C CYS A 215 -2.92 -17.64 -11.55
N GLY A 216 -3.00 -18.65 -12.41
CA GLY A 216 -3.03 -18.37 -13.83
C GLY A 216 -4.25 -19.01 -14.47
N PHE A 217 -4.36 -18.80 -15.78
CA PHE A 217 -5.35 -19.40 -16.67
C PHE A 217 -5.80 -20.79 -16.18
N GLY A 218 -7.11 -21.00 -16.14
CA GLY A 218 -7.70 -22.33 -16.02
C GLY A 218 -8.27 -22.74 -14.66
N PHE A 219 -8.14 -21.95 -13.58
CA PHE A 219 -8.80 -22.30 -12.31
C PHE A 219 -10.27 -21.87 -12.24
N THR A 220 -10.66 -20.86 -13.01
CA THR A 220 -12.06 -20.48 -13.23
C THR A 220 -12.29 -20.51 -14.73
N GLY A 221 -13.41 -21.08 -15.20
CA GLY A 221 -13.73 -21.17 -16.64
C GLY A 221 -13.95 -19.82 -17.35
N ALA A 222 -13.42 -18.72 -16.81
CA ALA A 222 -13.61 -17.35 -17.23
C ALA A 222 -12.29 -16.75 -17.75
N GLY A 223 -11.99 -16.99 -19.03
CA GLY A 223 -11.13 -16.14 -19.86
C GLY A 223 -9.62 -16.12 -19.57
N ASP A 224 -8.94 -15.35 -20.43
CA ASP A 224 -7.50 -15.37 -20.61
C ASP A 224 -6.71 -14.57 -19.54
N GLY A 225 -6.35 -15.21 -18.41
CA GLY A 225 -5.70 -14.55 -17.27
C GLY A 225 -4.17 -14.45 -17.31
N TRP A 226 -3.59 -13.40 -17.90
CA TRP A 226 -2.12 -13.15 -17.92
C TRP A 226 -1.46 -13.01 -16.52
N GLN A 227 -0.33 -13.70 -16.32
CA GLN A 227 0.59 -13.47 -15.18
C GLN A 227 1.25 -12.10 -15.32
N GLY A 228 0.98 -11.17 -14.41
CA GLY A 228 1.54 -9.82 -14.47
C GLY A 228 3.07 -9.80 -14.23
N PRO A 229 3.81 -8.80 -14.76
CA PRO A 229 5.28 -8.74 -14.65
C PRO A 229 5.75 -8.57 -13.21
N VAL A 230 4.89 -8.02 -12.35
CA VAL A 230 5.16 -7.88 -10.91
C VAL A 230 5.27 -9.24 -10.24
N SER A 231 4.32 -10.15 -10.49
CA SER A 231 4.33 -11.51 -9.91
C SER A 231 5.63 -12.23 -10.29
N ILE A 232 5.91 -12.29 -11.60
CA ILE A 232 7.09 -12.97 -12.13
C ILE A 232 8.38 -12.32 -11.58
N GLY A 233 8.44 -10.99 -11.54
CA GLY A 233 9.58 -10.28 -10.99
C GLY A 233 9.82 -10.57 -9.50
N ILE A 234 8.75 -10.65 -8.69
CA ILE A 234 8.89 -11.03 -7.28
C ILE A 234 9.40 -12.47 -7.16
N PHE A 235 8.83 -13.42 -7.91
CA PHE A 235 9.26 -14.82 -7.87
C PHE A 235 10.75 -14.98 -8.21
N LEU A 236 11.20 -14.38 -9.32
CA LEU A 236 12.61 -14.37 -9.72
C LEU A 236 13.51 -13.75 -8.65
N GLY A 237 13.05 -12.66 -8.02
CA GLY A 237 13.77 -12.01 -6.94
C GLY A 237 13.89 -12.90 -5.71
N LEU A 238 12.81 -13.60 -5.32
CA LEU A 238 12.82 -14.55 -4.22
C LEU A 238 13.81 -15.69 -4.50
N GLN A 239 13.76 -16.28 -5.70
CA GLN A 239 14.70 -17.31 -6.12
C GLN A 239 16.16 -16.81 -6.03
N SER A 240 16.43 -15.61 -6.53
CA SER A 240 17.78 -15.02 -6.54
C SER A 240 18.30 -14.71 -5.12
N LEU A 241 17.43 -14.26 -4.21
CA LEU A 241 17.80 -14.00 -2.82
C LEU A 241 18.01 -15.30 -2.04
N LEU A 242 17.06 -16.24 -2.16
CA LEU A 242 17.01 -17.44 -1.32
C LEU A 242 17.97 -18.54 -1.76
N LYS A 243 18.40 -18.58 -3.02
CA LYS A 243 19.45 -19.53 -3.47
C LYS A 243 20.77 -19.39 -2.69
N SER A 244 21.02 -18.21 -2.10
CA SER A 244 22.22 -17.95 -1.30
C SER A 244 22.11 -18.42 0.16
N ILE A 245 20.93 -18.89 0.58
CA ILE A 245 20.63 -19.33 1.95
C ILE A 245 20.29 -20.82 1.90
N PRO A 246 21.25 -21.72 2.20
CA PRO A 246 21.05 -23.17 2.13
C PRO A 246 19.82 -23.61 2.90
N GLY A 247 19.03 -24.52 2.31
CA GLY A 247 17.79 -25.02 2.91
C GLY A 247 16.55 -24.14 2.71
N SER A 248 16.69 -22.94 2.14
CA SER A 248 15.51 -22.13 1.78
C SER A 248 14.76 -22.77 0.62
N ARG A 249 13.43 -22.75 0.67
CA ARG A 249 12.54 -23.37 -0.32
C ARG A 249 11.36 -22.45 -0.64
N ILE A 250 11.00 -22.36 -1.91
CA ILE A 250 9.77 -21.72 -2.37
C ILE A 250 8.86 -22.84 -2.86
N VAL A 251 7.64 -22.91 -2.34
CA VAL A 251 6.60 -23.80 -2.85
C VAL A 251 5.63 -22.95 -3.67
N ASP A 252 5.59 -23.15 -4.98
CA ASP A 252 4.66 -22.46 -5.87
C ASP A 252 3.35 -23.26 -6.03
N ALA A 253 2.23 -22.68 -5.62
CA ALA A 253 0.95 -23.38 -5.58
C ALA A 253 -0.24 -22.49 -5.99
N PRO A 254 -1.16 -22.94 -6.86
CA PRO A 254 -1.03 -24.09 -7.76
C PRO A 254 0.24 -24.04 -8.63
N ALA A 255 0.58 -25.17 -9.24
CA ALA A 255 1.80 -25.31 -10.02
C ALA A 255 1.94 -24.19 -11.06
N MET A 256 3.13 -23.60 -11.11
CA MET A 256 3.50 -22.68 -12.17
C MET A 256 3.88 -23.42 -13.47
N GLU A 257 3.96 -24.75 -13.45
CA GLU A 257 4.36 -25.57 -14.61
C GLU A 257 3.31 -25.65 -15.73
N LEU A 258 3.77 -25.95 -16.94
CA LEU A 258 2.92 -26.34 -18.06
C LEU A 258 2.19 -27.65 -17.71
N ASN A 259 0.87 -27.70 -17.88
CA ASN A 259 0.11 -28.95 -17.83
C ASN A 259 0.08 -29.58 -19.25
N PRO A 260 0.85 -30.65 -19.53
CA PRO A 260 0.90 -31.26 -20.87
C PRO A 260 -0.41 -31.92 -21.31
N ASN A 261 -1.29 -32.28 -20.37
CA ASN A 261 -2.59 -32.90 -20.68
C ASN A 261 -3.63 -31.89 -21.19
N PHE A 262 -3.38 -30.58 -21.02
CA PHE A 262 -4.25 -29.52 -21.55
C PHE A 262 -4.03 -29.21 -23.04
N TRP A 263 -3.00 -29.81 -23.66
CA TRP A 263 -2.60 -29.55 -25.04
C TRP A 263 -3.01 -30.64 -26.04
N ARG A 264 -3.68 -31.72 -25.59
CA ARG A 264 -4.02 -32.87 -26.45
C ARG A 264 -5.35 -32.73 -27.24
N GLY A 265 -5.84 -31.52 -27.47
CA GLY A 265 -6.97 -31.29 -28.37
C GLY A 265 -6.98 -29.86 -28.90
N ASP A 266 -7.59 -29.64 -30.07
CA ASP A 266 -7.69 -28.35 -30.79
C ASP A 266 -8.40 -27.22 -30.01
N SER A 267 -8.74 -27.45 -28.74
CA SER A 267 -9.27 -26.43 -27.84
C SER A 267 -8.13 -25.76 -27.08
N GLU A 268 -8.17 -24.44 -27.07
CA GLU A 268 -7.08 -23.55 -26.70
C GLU A 268 -6.35 -23.87 -25.39
N PRO A 269 -5.07 -23.49 -25.31
CA PRO A 269 -4.25 -23.76 -24.16
C PRO A 269 -4.69 -22.98 -22.93
N ARG A 270 -4.87 -23.68 -21.81
CA ARG A 270 -5.31 -23.09 -20.54
C ARG A 270 -4.22 -23.05 -19.48
N SER A 271 -2.94 -23.15 -19.83
CA SER A 271 -1.88 -23.12 -18.82
C SER A 271 -1.63 -21.72 -18.27
N SER A 272 -1.50 -21.63 -16.96
CA SER A 272 -1.25 -20.46 -16.12
C SER A 272 0.05 -19.71 -16.39
N PHE A 273 1.00 -20.32 -17.10
CA PHE A 273 2.32 -19.76 -17.41
C PHE A 273 2.77 -20.15 -18.81
N TRP A 274 2.43 -19.32 -19.79
CA TRP A 274 2.80 -19.45 -21.20
C TRP A 274 4.33 -19.43 -21.48
N TYR A 275 5.17 -19.50 -20.46
CA TYR A 275 6.62 -19.25 -20.54
C TYR A 275 7.49 -20.22 -19.74
N LEU A 276 6.92 -21.12 -18.94
CA LEU A 276 7.68 -22.19 -18.28
C LEU A 276 7.77 -23.39 -19.21
N ALA A 277 8.41 -23.19 -20.36
CA ALA A 277 8.67 -24.27 -21.32
C ALA A 277 9.85 -25.11 -20.84
N ASP A 278 9.64 -26.43 -20.76
CA ASP A 278 10.72 -27.42 -20.75
C ASP A 278 11.68 -27.11 -21.91
N GLU A 279 12.99 -27.24 -21.71
CA GLU A 279 13.98 -27.12 -22.80
C GLU A 279 13.68 -28.08 -23.97
N ARG A 280 12.94 -29.15 -23.70
CA ARG A 280 12.46 -30.13 -24.68
C ARG A 280 11.27 -29.67 -25.52
N LEU A 281 10.62 -28.55 -25.15
CA LEU A 281 9.53 -27.98 -25.93
C LEU A 281 10.09 -27.45 -27.26
N ALA A 282 9.57 -27.92 -28.39
CA ALA A 282 10.09 -27.54 -29.70
C ALA A 282 9.99 -26.00 -29.88
N ARG A 283 11.03 -25.36 -30.41
CA ARG A 283 11.11 -23.91 -30.71
C ARG A 283 9.83 -23.33 -31.35
N LYS A 284 9.12 -24.13 -32.17
CA LYS A 284 7.84 -23.79 -32.79
C LYS A 284 6.70 -23.56 -31.79
N GLN A 285 6.62 -24.38 -30.73
CA GLN A 285 5.63 -24.22 -29.67
C GLN A 285 5.92 -22.94 -28.89
N GLU A 286 7.18 -22.67 -28.54
CA GLU A 286 7.55 -21.40 -27.89
C GLU A 286 7.16 -20.19 -28.74
N GLU A 287 7.51 -20.20 -30.02
CA GLU A 287 7.16 -19.14 -30.94
C GLU A 287 5.64 -18.93 -30.99
N ALA A 288 4.84 -19.99 -31.05
CA ALA A 288 3.39 -19.91 -31.00
C ALA A 288 2.87 -19.31 -29.67
N LEU A 289 3.44 -19.67 -28.52
CA LEU A 289 3.09 -19.09 -27.22
C LEU A 289 3.39 -17.58 -27.21
N ARG A 290 4.60 -17.21 -27.61
CA ARG A 290 5.02 -15.81 -27.63
C ARG A 290 4.30 -14.99 -28.68
N LEU A 291 3.87 -15.59 -29.80
CA LEU A 291 3.04 -14.94 -30.83
C LEU A 291 1.68 -14.50 -30.27
N ARG A 292 1.05 -15.30 -29.40
CA ARG A 292 -0.21 -14.92 -28.74
C ARG A 292 -0.06 -13.70 -27.83
N MET A 293 1.15 -13.51 -27.31
CA MET A 293 1.51 -12.44 -26.38
C MET A 293 2.27 -11.31 -27.07
N TYR A 294 2.40 -11.41 -28.38
CA TYR A 294 3.13 -10.48 -29.19
C TYR A 294 2.44 -9.11 -29.17
N GLY A 295 3.22 -8.05 -29.02
CA GLY A 295 2.69 -6.70 -28.80
C GLY A 295 2.30 -6.37 -27.34
N PHE A 296 2.37 -7.35 -26.43
CA PHE A 296 2.26 -7.12 -24.97
C PHE A 296 3.62 -6.88 -24.30
N GLY A 297 4.73 -7.18 -24.97
CA GLY A 297 6.10 -7.00 -24.48
C GLY A 297 6.79 -8.33 -24.18
N PHE A 298 8.04 -8.28 -23.72
CA PHE A 298 8.74 -9.47 -23.26
C PHE A 298 8.40 -9.78 -21.80
N SER A 299 8.37 -11.06 -21.46
CA SER A 299 8.13 -11.56 -20.11
C SER A 299 9.38 -12.25 -19.61
N TYR A 300 9.70 -12.05 -18.32
CA TYR A 300 10.85 -12.69 -17.68
C TYR A 300 10.55 -14.10 -17.17
N ALA A 301 9.35 -14.64 -17.38
CA ALA A 301 8.99 -15.94 -16.83
C ALA A 301 9.86 -17.09 -17.34
N ARG A 302 10.46 -16.99 -18.54
CA ARG A 302 11.45 -17.97 -19.04
C ARG A 302 12.75 -18.02 -18.24
N ARG A 303 13.00 -17.04 -17.39
CA ARG A 303 14.19 -16.99 -16.52
C ARG A 303 13.96 -17.74 -15.21
N VAL A 304 12.73 -18.20 -14.96
CA VAL A 304 12.45 -19.10 -13.85
C VAL A 304 13.05 -20.45 -14.19
N LEU A 305 13.98 -20.91 -13.36
CA LEU A 305 14.66 -22.18 -13.57
C LEU A 305 13.73 -23.33 -13.16
N PRO A 306 13.65 -24.45 -13.91
CA PRO A 306 12.81 -25.59 -13.55
C PRO A 306 13.08 -26.10 -12.13
N GLU A 307 14.33 -26.07 -11.67
CA GLU A 307 14.72 -26.55 -10.32
C GLU A 307 14.22 -25.63 -9.19
N ALA A 308 13.82 -24.40 -9.53
CA ALA A 308 13.22 -23.45 -8.60
C ALA A 308 11.73 -23.67 -8.38
N LEU A 309 11.10 -24.50 -9.20
CA LEU A 309 9.71 -24.90 -9.05
C LEU A 309 9.61 -26.02 -8.02
N ALA A 310 8.53 -26.01 -7.24
CA ALA A 310 8.18 -27.08 -6.33
C ALA A 310 7.90 -28.35 -7.12
N VAL A 311 8.24 -29.51 -6.58
CA VAL A 311 7.81 -30.77 -7.22
C VAL A 311 6.32 -30.97 -6.98
N ARG A 312 5.64 -31.73 -7.86
CA ARG A 312 4.22 -32.07 -7.69
C ARG A 312 3.88 -32.57 -6.29
N ALA A 313 4.72 -33.44 -5.71
CA ALA A 313 4.54 -33.96 -4.36
C ALA A 313 4.52 -32.85 -3.28
N GLU A 314 5.33 -31.80 -3.41
CA GLU A 314 5.30 -30.66 -2.47
C GLU A 314 4.00 -29.86 -2.61
N ARG A 315 3.49 -29.72 -3.83
CA ARG A 315 2.25 -28.99 -4.13
C ARG A 315 1.01 -29.73 -3.64
N ASP A 316 0.98 -31.05 -3.82
CA ASP A 316 -0.08 -31.92 -3.33
C ASP A 316 -0.17 -31.91 -1.80
N LEU A 317 0.93 -31.54 -1.13
CA LEU A 317 1.03 -31.42 0.33
C LEU A 317 0.78 -30.00 0.87
N VAL A 318 0.42 -29.01 0.03
CA VAL A 318 0.28 -27.60 0.45
C VAL A 318 -0.74 -27.46 1.58
N THR A 319 -1.91 -28.07 1.44
CA THR A 319 -2.97 -28.00 2.46
C THR A 319 -2.49 -28.58 3.80
N GLN A 320 -1.87 -29.76 3.80
CA GLN A 320 -1.33 -30.35 5.04
C GLN A 320 -0.17 -29.51 5.62
N SER A 321 0.67 -28.93 4.75
CA SER A 321 1.79 -28.07 5.17
C SER A 321 1.30 -26.75 5.77
N LEU A 322 0.19 -26.20 5.26
CA LEU A 322 -0.49 -25.04 5.82
C LEU A 322 -0.98 -25.34 7.24
N PHE A 323 -1.75 -26.41 7.43
CA PHE A 323 -2.25 -26.79 8.75
C PHE A 323 -1.14 -27.16 9.74
N ARG A 324 -0.02 -27.72 9.25
CA ARG A 324 1.21 -27.95 10.04
C ARG A 324 2.05 -26.70 10.27
N ARG A 325 1.67 -25.55 9.70
CA ARG A 325 2.37 -24.27 9.78
C ARG A 325 3.84 -24.33 9.34
N GLU A 326 4.11 -25.08 8.28
CA GLU A 326 5.47 -25.31 7.79
C GLU A 326 6.03 -24.12 7.00
N PHE A 327 5.20 -23.13 6.63
CA PHE A 327 5.64 -21.95 5.90
C PHE A 327 5.99 -20.79 6.83
N ASP A 328 7.11 -20.12 6.57
CA ASP A 328 7.49 -18.88 7.26
C ASP A 328 6.67 -17.68 6.79
N GLY A 329 6.17 -17.73 5.56
CA GLY A 329 5.38 -16.67 4.96
C GLY A 329 4.66 -17.13 3.70
N ILE A 330 3.57 -16.44 3.40
CA ILE A 330 2.69 -16.72 2.27
C ILE A 330 2.61 -15.46 1.40
N ILE A 331 2.86 -15.60 0.11
CA ILE A 331 2.85 -14.50 -0.84
C ILE A 331 1.86 -14.81 -1.94
N TYR A 332 0.73 -14.11 -1.96
CA TYR A 332 -0.19 -14.10 -3.09
C TYR A 332 0.36 -13.17 -4.17
N GLY A 333 1.11 -13.73 -5.11
CA GLY A 333 1.79 -13.01 -6.19
C GLY A 333 0.88 -12.25 -7.14
N LYS A 334 -0.42 -12.56 -7.13
CA LYS A 334 -1.44 -11.91 -7.96
C LYS A 334 -2.78 -11.93 -7.22
N VAL A 335 -3.36 -10.74 -7.01
CA VAL A 335 -4.62 -10.53 -6.29
C VAL A 335 -5.48 -9.51 -7.03
N GLY A 336 -6.80 -9.71 -6.99
CA GLY A 336 -7.80 -8.73 -7.41
C GLY A 336 -8.91 -9.32 -8.27
N PRO A 337 -10.06 -8.61 -8.36
CA PRO A 337 -11.17 -9.03 -9.18
C PRO A 337 -10.77 -9.02 -10.65
N ASN A 338 -11.34 -9.92 -11.45
CA ASN A 338 -11.07 -10.08 -12.88
C ASN A 338 -9.60 -10.43 -13.22
N GLN A 339 -8.80 -10.85 -12.24
CA GLN A 339 -7.46 -11.39 -12.47
C GLN A 339 -7.42 -12.92 -12.55
N ALA A 340 -8.58 -13.58 -12.57
CA ALA A 340 -8.77 -15.03 -12.50
C ALA A 340 -8.26 -15.65 -11.18
N CYS A 341 -8.35 -14.89 -10.09
CA CYS A 341 -7.79 -15.22 -8.76
C CYS A 341 -8.84 -15.11 -7.65
N ASP A 342 -10.12 -15.14 -8.01
CA ASP A 342 -11.23 -14.98 -7.07
C ASP A 342 -12.16 -16.19 -7.21
N PRO A 343 -12.25 -17.06 -6.20
CA PRO A 343 -11.60 -16.98 -4.89
C PRO A 343 -10.07 -17.19 -4.95
N LEU A 344 -9.34 -16.64 -3.96
CA LEU A 344 -7.89 -16.82 -3.82
C LEU A 344 -7.56 -18.28 -3.45
N PRO A 345 -6.66 -18.97 -4.18
CA PRO A 345 -6.29 -20.35 -3.87
C PRO A 345 -5.74 -20.51 -2.44
N PHE A 346 -6.15 -21.58 -1.77
CA PHE A 346 -5.75 -21.91 -0.40
C PHE A 346 -6.08 -20.85 0.67
N PHE A 347 -6.86 -19.83 0.34
CA PHE A 347 -7.07 -18.70 1.25
C PHE A 347 -7.82 -19.10 2.53
N ASN A 348 -8.85 -19.93 2.40
CA ASN A 348 -9.59 -20.46 3.55
C ASN A 348 -8.69 -21.32 4.44
N GLU A 349 -7.79 -22.11 3.86
CA GLU A 349 -6.82 -22.94 4.55
C GLU A 349 -5.77 -22.11 5.28
N VAL A 350 -5.29 -21.02 4.66
CA VAL A 350 -4.39 -20.05 5.30
C VAL A 350 -5.04 -19.42 6.52
N GLN A 351 -6.31 -19.01 6.42
CA GLN A 351 -7.08 -18.45 7.52
C GLN A 351 -7.32 -19.50 8.62
N ALA A 352 -7.78 -20.70 8.24
CA ALA A 352 -8.08 -21.79 9.17
C ALA A 352 -6.82 -22.29 9.90
N ALA A 353 -5.67 -22.31 9.21
CA ALA A 353 -4.38 -22.61 9.82
C ALA A 353 -3.90 -21.49 10.76
N GLY A 354 -4.54 -20.30 10.77
CA GLY A 354 -4.21 -19.20 11.66
C GLY A 354 -2.85 -18.57 11.37
N TYR A 355 -2.48 -18.45 10.09
CA TYR A 355 -1.29 -17.69 9.72
C TYR A 355 -1.46 -16.21 10.11
N PRO A 356 -0.45 -15.60 10.74
CA PRO A 356 -0.56 -14.23 11.17
C PRO A 356 -0.50 -13.28 9.96
N TYR A 357 -1.27 -12.20 10.05
CA TYR A 357 -1.42 -11.17 9.01
C TYR A 357 -0.08 -10.69 8.45
N GLU A 358 0.89 -10.44 9.32
CA GLU A 358 2.19 -9.90 8.96
C GLU A 358 3.08 -10.88 8.20
N ARG A 359 2.67 -12.15 8.07
CA ARG A 359 3.35 -13.17 7.26
C ARG A 359 2.69 -13.42 5.92
N VAL A 360 1.56 -12.75 5.65
CA VAL A 360 0.83 -12.85 4.39
C VAL A 360 1.04 -11.58 3.57
N ALA A 361 1.44 -11.71 2.31
CA ALA A 361 1.55 -10.61 1.35
C ALA A 361 0.51 -10.77 0.23
N LEU A 362 -0.16 -9.67 -0.12
CA LEU A 362 -1.19 -9.62 -1.17
C LEU A 362 -0.74 -8.65 -2.26
N ILE A 363 -0.42 -9.16 -3.45
CA ILE A 363 0.17 -8.36 -4.53
C ILE A 363 -0.88 -7.96 -5.58
N TYR A 364 -1.29 -6.70 -5.57
CA TYR A 364 -2.11 -6.07 -6.61
C TYR A 364 -1.21 -5.53 -7.72
N GLY A 365 -0.77 -6.42 -8.60
CA GLY A 365 0.18 -6.16 -9.68
C GLY A 365 -0.44 -5.80 -11.03
N GLY A 366 -1.76 -5.70 -11.13
CA GLY A 366 -2.50 -5.46 -12.38
C GLY A 366 -2.44 -4.02 -12.90
N ASP A 367 -2.97 -3.82 -14.11
CA ASP A 367 -3.07 -2.50 -14.77
C ASP A 367 -4.13 -1.61 -14.14
N PHE A 368 -5.11 -2.23 -13.48
CA PHE A 368 -6.19 -1.56 -12.78
C PHE A 368 -5.79 -1.35 -11.32
N GLY A 369 -5.75 -0.08 -10.92
CA GLY A 369 -5.40 0.35 -9.57
C GLY A 369 -6.60 0.60 -8.66
N LEU A 370 -6.36 1.38 -7.60
CA LEU A 370 -7.39 1.84 -6.64
C LEU A 370 -8.51 2.70 -7.27
N GLU A 371 -8.34 3.16 -8.51
CA GLU A 371 -9.34 3.92 -9.27
C GLU A 371 -10.53 3.04 -9.67
N THR A 372 -10.30 1.72 -9.73
CA THR A 372 -11.35 0.76 -10.02
C THR A 372 -12.08 0.38 -8.73
N LYS A 373 -13.37 0.71 -8.63
CA LYS A 373 -14.20 0.45 -7.44
C LYS A 373 -14.12 -1.02 -6.98
N LEU A 374 -14.17 -1.97 -7.91
CA LEU A 374 -14.06 -3.40 -7.60
C LEU A 374 -12.72 -3.75 -6.96
N VAL A 375 -11.61 -3.24 -7.52
CA VAL A 375 -10.25 -3.49 -6.98
C VAL A 375 -10.10 -2.87 -5.60
N ALA A 376 -10.57 -1.62 -5.42
CA ALA A 376 -10.54 -0.94 -4.13
C ALA A 376 -11.38 -1.67 -3.07
N GLN A 377 -12.58 -2.14 -3.43
CA GLN A 377 -13.44 -2.92 -2.53
C GLN A 377 -12.79 -4.24 -2.14
N HIS A 378 -12.24 -4.98 -3.11
CA HIS A 378 -11.53 -6.22 -2.85
C HIS A 378 -10.31 -5.99 -1.95
N ALA A 379 -9.54 -4.93 -2.16
CA ALA A 379 -8.42 -4.61 -1.28
C ALA A 379 -8.86 -4.31 0.15
N ARG A 380 -9.99 -3.63 0.35
CA ARG A 380 -10.52 -3.39 1.70
C ARG A 380 -10.97 -4.68 2.38
N ILE A 381 -11.65 -5.58 1.65
CA ILE A 381 -12.06 -6.89 2.17
C ILE A 381 -10.83 -7.69 2.63
N PHE A 382 -9.78 -7.74 1.81
CA PHE A 382 -8.57 -8.51 2.13
C PHE A 382 -7.56 -7.75 3.01
N SER A 383 -7.82 -6.49 3.34
CA SER A 383 -6.93 -5.66 4.17
C SER A 383 -6.76 -6.21 5.59
N GLY A 384 -7.67 -7.06 6.06
CA GLY A 384 -7.59 -7.78 7.34
C GLY A 384 -6.75 -9.06 7.30
N HIS A 385 -6.29 -9.50 6.13
CA HIS A 385 -5.74 -10.86 5.94
C HIS A 385 -4.30 -10.92 5.44
N GLY A 386 -3.74 -9.80 4.98
CA GLY A 386 -2.31 -9.70 4.71
C GLY A 386 -1.86 -8.28 4.37
N ILE A 387 -0.55 -8.08 4.31
CA ILE A 387 0.05 -6.81 3.89
C ILE A 387 -0.22 -6.60 2.41
N ILE A 388 -0.89 -5.49 2.09
CA ILE A 388 -1.31 -5.16 0.73
C ILE A 388 -0.25 -4.35 0.00
N PHE A 389 0.09 -4.81 -1.21
CA PHE A 389 0.98 -4.11 -2.12
C PHE A 389 0.25 -3.70 -3.39
N PHE A 390 0.40 -2.45 -3.81
CA PHE A 390 -0.21 -1.91 -5.02
C PHE A 390 0.82 -1.40 -6.02
N ARG A 391 0.65 -1.79 -7.28
CA ARG A 391 1.40 -1.24 -8.40
C ARG A 391 0.87 0.13 -8.81
N GLU A 392 -0.44 0.21 -9.01
CA GLU A 392 -1.15 1.42 -9.44
C GLU A 392 -1.98 2.00 -8.29
N MET A 393 -1.44 2.98 -7.56
CA MET A 393 -2.15 3.65 -6.44
C MET A 393 -2.85 4.92 -6.91
N ILE A 394 -3.67 4.80 -7.94
CA ILE A 394 -4.40 5.95 -8.50
C ILE A 394 -5.75 6.03 -7.79
N ALA A 395 -5.98 7.11 -7.05
CA ALA A 395 -7.27 7.46 -6.44
C ALA A 395 -7.26 8.96 -6.10
N PRO A 396 -8.40 9.57 -5.70
CA PRO A 396 -8.42 10.91 -5.14
C PRO A 396 -7.39 11.05 -4.01
N LEU A 397 -6.64 12.16 -3.98
CA LEU A 397 -5.58 12.33 -2.99
C LEU A 397 -6.08 12.36 -1.54
N ASP A 398 -7.31 12.82 -1.34
CA ASP A 398 -7.97 12.89 -0.03
C ASP A 398 -8.29 11.50 0.54
N ASP A 399 -8.30 10.46 -0.31
CA ASP A 399 -8.39 9.07 0.15
C ASP A 399 -7.09 8.58 0.81
N PHE A 400 -5.97 9.30 0.65
CA PHE A 400 -4.67 8.91 1.16
C PHE A 400 -4.20 9.81 2.30
N HIS A 401 -3.70 9.20 3.36
CA HIS A 401 -3.08 9.91 4.48
C HIS A 401 -1.81 9.23 4.94
N TRP A 402 -0.88 10.05 5.42
CA TRP A 402 0.41 9.59 5.89
C TRP A 402 0.42 9.54 7.41
N VAL A 403 0.60 8.36 7.97
CA VAL A 403 0.65 8.17 9.42
C VAL A 403 2.09 7.87 9.85
N PRO A 404 2.65 8.55 10.86
CA PRO A 404 3.99 8.25 11.35
C PRO A 404 4.10 6.82 11.91
N ALA A 405 4.97 6.01 11.29
CA ALA A 405 5.15 4.58 11.62
C ALA A 405 5.55 4.34 13.10
N ARG A 406 6.23 5.31 13.72
CA ARG A 406 6.63 5.25 15.13
C ARG A 406 5.46 5.29 16.11
N VAL A 407 4.36 5.94 15.75
CA VAL A 407 3.14 6.04 16.57
C VAL A 407 2.02 5.17 16.04
N TYR A 408 2.16 4.64 14.83
CA TYR A 408 1.27 3.64 14.26
C TYR A 408 2.08 2.39 13.91
N PRO A 409 2.57 1.66 14.95
CA PRO A 409 3.39 0.47 14.75
C PRO A 409 2.64 -0.60 13.99
N ARG A 410 3.37 -1.56 13.42
CA ARG A 410 2.79 -2.65 12.60
C ARG A 410 1.64 -3.38 13.28
N ALA A 411 1.74 -3.63 14.58
CA ALA A 411 0.70 -4.30 15.37
C ALA A 411 -0.66 -3.58 15.31
N CYS A 412 -0.67 -2.25 15.18
CA CYS A 412 -1.90 -1.45 15.17
C CYS A 412 -2.75 -1.64 13.92
N TYR A 413 -2.14 -2.03 12.80
CA TYR A 413 -2.86 -2.24 11.55
C TYR A 413 -2.73 -3.67 11.05
N ALA A 414 -1.99 -4.53 11.72
CA ALA A 414 -2.00 -5.95 11.41
C ALA A 414 -3.27 -6.61 11.94
N ASP A 415 -3.67 -6.22 13.15
CA ASP A 415 -4.75 -6.83 13.89
C ASP A 415 -6.14 -6.25 13.53
N PRO A 416 -7.14 -7.10 13.24
CA PRO A 416 -8.50 -6.65 12.91
C PRO A 416 -9.19 -5.86 14.03
N THR A 417 -9.02 -6.26 15.29
CA THR A 417 -9.62 -5.58 16.45
C THR A 417 -9.05 -4.16 16.59
N TRP A 418 -7.74 -4.00 16.40
CA TRP A 418 -7.12 -2.67 16.34
C TRP A 418 -7.60 -1.85 15.14
N LYS A 419 -7.73 -2.44 13.95
CA LYS A 419 -8.28 -1.74 12.78
C LYS A 419 -9.69 -1.22 13.03
N GLN A 420 -10.57 -2.06 13.59
CA GLN A 420 -11.93 -1.67 13.96
C GLN A 420 -11.92 -0.54 14.98
N PHE A 421 -11.07 -0.64 16.01
CA PHE A 421 -10.89 0.45 16.97
C PHE A 421 -10.45 1.75 16.29
N PHE A 422 -9.46 1.73 15.40
CA PHE A 422 -9.02 2.96 14.72
C PHE A 422 -10.08 3.51 13.76
N HIS A 423 -10.87 2.65 13.12
CA HIS A 423 -12.00 3.08 12.32
C HIS A 423 -13.01 3.88 13.17
N LEU A 424 -13.41 3.32 14.31
CA LEU A 424 -14.29 3.99 15.29
C LEU A 424 -13.65 5.25 15.86
N TRP A 425 -12.34 5.23 16.14
CA TRP A 425 -11.59 6.40 16.58
C TRP A 425 -11.66 7.54 15.57
N TYR A 426 -11.46 7.26 14.28
CA TYR A 426 -11.55 8.29 13.25
C TYR A 426 -12.97 8.85 13.10
N GLN A 427 -14.01 8.04 13.30
CA GLN A 427 -15.40 8.54 13.39
C GLN A 427 -15.61 9.41 14.64
N ARG A 428 -14.98 9.04 15.78
CA ARG A 428 -15.08 9.80 17.03
C ARG A 428 -14.51 11.21 16.89
N LEU A 429 -13.49 11.40 16.07
CA LEU A 429 -12.93 12.73 15.78
C LEU A 429 -13.97 13.65 15.12
N GLU A 430 -14.96 13.08 14.44
CA GLU A 430 -16.08 13.80 13.82
C GLU A 430 -17.28 13.93 14.77
N CYS A 431 -17.37 13.07 15.79
CA CYS A 431 -18.53 12.94 16.69
C CYS A 431 -18.09 12.59 18.13
N TRP A 432 -17.89 13.61 18.99
CA TRP A 432 -17.47 13.42 20.38
C TRP A 432 -18.65 13.02 21.29
N GLY A 433 -18.52 11.88 21.98
CA GLY A 433 -19.54 11.39 22.91
C GLY A 433 -20.72 10.65 22.27
N CYS A 434 -20.57 10.23 21.01
CA CYS A 434 -21.64 9.57 20.26
C CYS A 434 -21.77 8.08 20.68
N PRO A 435 -22.94 7.65 21.19
CA PRO A 435 -23.16 6.29 21.68
C PRO A 435 -22.83 5.20 20.66
N GLU A 436 -23.09 5.47 19.38
CA GLU A 436 -22.87 4.55 18.26
C GLU A 436 -21.40 4.20 18.07
N ILE A 437 -20.50 5.01 18.63
CA ILE A 437 -19.05 4.81 18.57
C ILE A 437 -18.54 4.30 19.92
N ASP A 438 -19.01 4.88 21.03
CA ASP A 438 -18.52 4.53 22.36
C ASP A 438 -19.00 3.15 22.84
N VAL A 439 -20.24 2.77 22.52
CA VAL A 439 -20.80 1.48 22.96
C VAL A 439 -20.03 0.30 22.32
N PRO A 440 -19.80 0.25 21.00
CA PRO A 440 -19.00 -0.83 20.42
C PRO A 440 -17.58 -0.91 21.00
N VAL A 441 -16.93 0.23 21.25
CA VAL A 441 -15.59 0.21 21.87
C VAL A 441 -15.64 -0.36 23.29
N ARG A 442 -16.63 0.02 24.10
CA ARG A 442 -16.72 -0.40 25.50
C ARG A 442 -17.21 -1.83 25.67
N GLU A 443 -18.26 -2.22 24.96
CA GLU A 443 -18.96 -3.48 25.17
C GLU A 443 -18.40 -4.59 24.28
N GLU A 444 -17.94 -4.27 23.06
CA GLU A 444 -17.48 -5.28 22.10
C GLU A 444 -15.95 -5.39 22.08
N LEU A 445 -15.24 -4.26 21.96
CA LEU A 445 -13.78 -4.30 21.72
C LEU A 445 -12.94 -4.32 23.00
N TRP A 446 -13.42 -3.74 24.10
CA TRP A 446 -12.59 -3.56 25.30
C TRP A 446 -12.09 -4.89 25.88
N GLY A 447 -12.95 -5.91 25.93
CA GLY A 447 -12.59 -7.23 26.44
C GLY A 447 -11.40 -7.83 25.70
N GLU A 448 -11.43 -7.78 24.36
CA GLU A 448 -10.35 -8.28 23.50
C GLU A 448 -9.09 -7.42 23.62
N LEU A 449 -9.22 -6.10 23.48
CA LEU A 449 -8.09 -5.17 23.50
C LEU A 449 -7.37 -5.18 24.85
N ARG A 450 -8.09 -5.36 25.96
CA ARG A 450 -7.52 -5.54 27.30
C ARG A 450 -6.70 -6.83 27.40
N GLN A 451 -7.19 -7.94 26.84
CA GLN A 451 -6.46 -9.21 26.82
C GLN A 451 -5.18 -9.11 25.98
N MET A 452 -5.24 -8.43 24.83
CA MET A 452 -4.06 -8.17 24.00
C MET A 452 -3.03 -7.32 24.74
N ALA A 453 -3.48 -6.29 25.47
CA ALA A 453 -2.62 -5.41 26.25
C ALA A 453 -1.92 -6.11 27.43
N ALA A 454 -2.57 -7.12 28.00
CA ALA A 454 -2.04 -7.94 29.08
C ALA A 454 -0.90 -8.85 28.61
N GLY A 455 -0.59 -8.87 27.31
CA GLY A 455 0.56 -9.57 26.77
C GLY A 455 0.40 -11.08 26.80
N ARG A 456 -0.81 -11.60 26.53
CA ARG A 456 -0.93 -13.02 26.21
C ARG A 456 0.12 -13.33 25.13
N PRO A 457 0.99 -14.35 25.34
CA PRO A 457 1.73 -14.93 24.25
C PRO A 457 0.70 -15.21 23.16
N TRP A 458 0.95 -14.77 21.93
CA TRP A 458 0.14 -15.25 20.82
C TRP A 458 0.17 -16.78 20.92
N GLN A 459 -0.97 -17.41 21.26
CA GLN A 459 -1.04 -18.85 21.50
C GLN A 459 -1.00 -19.64 20.18
N SER A 460 -0.20 -19.18 19.22
CA SER A 460 0.13 -19.93 18.02
C SER A 460 1.31 -20.84 18.41
N GLY A 461 1.02 -22.12 18.61
CA GLY A 461 1.96 -23.12 19.11
C GLY A 461 3.16 -23.47 18.21
N VAL A 462 3.82 -22.52 17.55
CA VAL A 462 5.03 -22.79 16.75
C VAL A 462 6.09 -21.72 17.01
N GLY A 463 7.24 -22.18 17.52
CA GLY A 463 8.57 -21.55 17.50
C GLY A 463 8.63 -20.06 17.83
N LYS A 464 9.00 -19.70 19.07
CA LYS A 464 9.42 -18.36 19.55
C LYS A 464 9.21 -17.22 18.53
N MET A 465 7.97 -16.91 18.19
CA MET A 465 7.68 -15.73 17.40
C MET A 465 8.02 -14.55 18.30
N GLU A 466 8.93 -13.67 17.84
CA GLU A 466 9.19 -12.43 18.54
C GLU A 466 7.85 -11.70 18.71
N LEU A 467 7.40 -11.57 19.97
CA LEU A 467 6.20 -10.86 20.33
C LEU A 467 6.25 -9.48 19.70
N MET A 468 5.29 -9.18 18.82
CA MET A 468 5.16 -7.83 18.29
C MET A 468 5.01 -6.85 19.46
N PRO A 469 5.63 -5.67 19.39
CA PRO A 469 5.33 -4.64 20.37
C PRO A 469 3.83 -4.36 20.32
N PRO A 470 3.15 -4.29 21.48
CA PRO A 470 1.71 -4.02 21.50
C PRO A 470 1.41 -2.71 20.77
N CYS A 471 0.20 -2.58 20.23
CA CYS A 471 -0.28 -1.33 19.66
C CYS A 471 -0.46 -0.28 20.77
N TRP A 472 0.66 0.28 21.25
CA TRP A 472 0.69 1.17 22.41
C TRP A 472 -0.11 2.44 22.17
N SER A 473 -0.15 2.93 20.93
CA SER A 473 -0.91 4.12 20.58
C SER A 473 -2.41 3.86 20.68
N GLY A 474 -2.88 2.73 20.16
CA GLY A 474 -4.26 2.29 20.35
C GLY A 474 -4.60 2.15 21.83
N LEU A 475 -3.72 1.54 22.64
CA LEU A 475 -3.90 1.42 24.08
C LEU A 475 -4.03 2.76 24.80
N VAL A 476 -3.26 3.77 24.38
CA VAL A 476 -3.33 5.12 24.93
C VAL A 476 -4.64 5.81 24.52
N LEU A 477 -5.09 5.63 23.28
CA LEU A 477 -6.32 6.25 22.76
C LEU A 477 -7.59 5.63 23.36
N LEU A 478 -7.56 4.34 23.69
CA LEU A 478 -8.66 3.62 24.35
C LEU A 478 -9.11 4.26 25.66
N ALA A 479 -8.22 4.99 26.35
CA ALA A 479 -8.57 5.74 27.55
C ALA A 479 -9.79 6.65 27.34
N VAL A 480 -9.89 7.29 26.18
CA VAL A 480 -10.92 8.30 25.91
C VAL A 480 -12.32 7.69 25.89
N PRO A 481 -12.65 6.71 25.04
CA PRO A 481 -14.00 6.11 25.05
C PRO A 481 -14.32 5.35 26.34
N LEU A 482 -13.32 4.83 27.06
CA LEU A 482 -13.54 4.00 28.26
C LEU A 482 -13.72 4.78 29.56
N LEU A 483 -13.22 6.01 29.60
CA LEU A 483 -13.30 6.90 30.77
C LEU A 483 -14.13 8.16 30.51
N ALA A 484 -14.55 8.41 29.26
CA ALA A 484 -15.46 9.51 28.96
C ALA A 484 -16.83 9.13 29.52
N ASP A 485 -17.20 9.78 30.62
CA ASP A 485 -18.49 9.67 31.26
C ASP A 485 -19.53 10.39 30.39
N GLY A 486 -19.90 9.74 29.27
CA GLY A 486 -20.64 10.36 28.17
C GLY A 486 -22.11 10.63 28.45
N GLY A 487 -22.50 10.94 29.70
CA GLY A 487 -23.90 11.23 30.07
C GLY A 487 -24.88 10.10 29.75
N MET A 488 -24.38 8.91 29.45
CA MET A 488 -25.19 7.75 29.06
C MET A 488 -25.77 7.10 30.32
N PRO A 489 -27.07 6.76 30.34
CA PRO A 489 -27.75 6.19 31.51
C PRO A 489 -27.32 4.75 31.88
N ALA A 490 -26.26 4.22 31.25
CA ALA A 490 -25.69 2.94 31.63
C ALA A 490 -25.11 3.03 33.05
N LYS A 491 -25.24 1.93 33.83
CA LYS A 491 -24.72 1.81 35.19
C LYS A 491 -23.33 2.44 35.28
N LYS A 492 -23.19 3.50 36.09
CA LYS A 492 -21.87 4.05 36.41
C LYS A 492 -20.96 2.89 36.81
N PRO A 493 -19.74 2.80 36.23
CA PRO A 493 -18.79 1.78 36.64
C PRO A 493 -18.62 1.87 38.16
N SER A 494 -18.45 0.72 38.82
CA SER A 494 -18.12 0.73 40.24
C SER A 494 -16.84 1.54 40.45
N SER A 495 -16.69 2.17 41.63
CA SER A 495 -15.45 2.91 41.95
C SER A 495 -14.20 2.05 41.75
N GLU A 496 -14.30 0.75 42.00
CA GLU A 496 -13.22 -0.23 41.82
C GLU A 496 -12.88 -0.47 40.34
N ASP A 497 -13.87 -0.62 39.45
CA ASP A 497 -13.63 -0.78 38.01
C ASP A 497 -13.03 0.49 37.40
N LEU A 498 -13.49 1.67 37.82
CA LEU A 498 -12.91 2.94 37.38
C LEU A 498 -11.44 3.08 37.80
N GLU A 499 -11.12 2.72 39.05
CA GLU A 499 -9.75 2.74 39.56
C GLU A 499 -8.84 1.78 38.78
N ALA A 500 -9.30 0.55 38.53
CA ALA A 500 -8.56 -0.43 37.74
C ALA A 500 -8.30 0.03 36.29
N ARG A 501 -9.29 0.67 35.65
CA ARG A 501 -9.12 1.27 34.30
C ARG A 501 -8.10 2.40 34.33
N CYS A 502 -8.20 3.31 35.31
CA CYS A 502 -7.26 4.41 35.48
C CYS A 502 -5.83 3.90 35.66
N GLU A 503 -5.61 2.94 36.56
CA GLU A 503 -4.30 2.31 36.78
C GLU A 503 -3.73 1.71 35.50
N PHE A 504 -4.55 0.95 34.77
CA PHE A 504 -4.17 0.37 33.49
C PHE A 504 -3.71 1.43 32.49
N PHE A 505 -4.47 2.51 32.29
CA PHE A 505 -4.11 3.54 31.30
C PHE A 505 -2.88 4.35 31.71
N TYR A 506 -2.68 4.64 33.00
CA TYR A 506 -1.45 5.26 33.48
C TYR A 506 -0.24 4.36 33.23
N LEU A 507 -0.37 3.05 33.42
CA LEU A 507 0.68 2.08 33.10
C LEU A 507 0.99 2.07 31.60
N GLN A 508 -0.03 2.09 30.73
CA GLN A 508 0.18 2.13 29.28
C GLN A 508 0.81 3.46 28.82
N LEU A 509 0.41 4.60 29.38
CA LEU A 509 1.05 5.89 29.10
C LEU A 509 2.54 5.88 29.51
N ARG A 510 2.86 5.25 30.64
CA ARG A 510 4.23 5.07 31.11
C ARG A 510 5.03 4.17 30.17
N LYS A 511 4.44 3.07 29.66
CA LYS A 511 5.07 2.22 28.64
C LYS A 511 5.25 2.95 27.31
N ALA A 512 4.34 3.86 26.96
CA ALA A 512 4.41 4.70 25.78
C ALA A 512 5.42 5.85 25.91
N ARG A 513 5.94 6.13 27.11
CA ARG A 513 6.89 7.22 27.41
C ARG A 513 8.11 7.29 26.48
N PRO A 514 8.76 6.18 26.08
CA PRO A 514 9.87 6.22 25.12
C PRO A 514 9.45 6.77 23.75
N PHE A 515 8.22 6.53 23.33
CA PHE A 515 7.68 6.94 22.03
C PHE A 515 7.08 8.35 22.06
N LEU A 516 6.45 8.70 23.19
CA LEU A 516 5.77 9.97 23.43
C LEU A 516 6.69 11.05 24.01
N SER A 517 7.91 10.67 24.40
CA SER A 517 8.98 11.59 24.81
C SER A 517 8.58 12.51 25.96
N PHE A 518 7.84 11.96 26.94
CA PHE A 518 7.51 12.67 28.18
C PHE A 518 8.75 12.79 29.07
N ARG A 519 9.46 13.92 28.95
CA ARG A 519 10.34 14.52 29.98
C ARG A 519 11.43 13.65 30.64
N THR A 520 11.76 12.45 30.18
CA THR A 520 12.97 11.77 30.68
C THR A 520 14.20 12.46 30.10
N ARG A 521 14.95 13.16 30.95
CA ARG A 521 16.35 13.50 30.65
C ARG A 521 17.06 12.18 30.27
N PRO A 522 17.89 12.16 29.22
CA PRO A 522 18.63 13.27 28.61
C PRO A 522 18.23 13.56 27.14
N TRP A 523 16.95 13.48 26.76
CA TRP A 523 16.57 13.77 25.37
C TRP A 523 16.43 15.29 25.10
N PRO A 524 17.05 15.82 24.03
CA PRO A 524 16.89 17.22 23.64
C PRO A 524 15.41 17.61 23.44
N ARG A 525 15.03 18.83 23.88
CA ARG A 525 13.64 19.36 23.81
C ARG A 525 12.99 19.23 22.41
N TRP A 526 13.79 19.32 21.34
CA TRP A 526 13.30 19.19 19.96
C TRP A 526 12.82 17.77 19.62
N ARG A 527 13.48 16.72 20.14
CA ARG A 527 13.02 15.32 19.94
C ARG A 527 11.68 15.10 20.61
N GLN A 528 11.46 15.76 21.75
CA GLN A 528 10.21 15.64 22.51
C GLN A 528 9.02 16.23 21.77
N ARG A 529 9.18 17.44 21.22
CA ARG A 529 8.16 18.10 20.40
C ARG A 529 7.80 17.27 19.16
N ARG A 530 8.78 16.59 18.56
CA ARG A 530 8.51 15.71 17.40
C ARG A 530 7.59 14.56 17.78
N GLY A 531 7.80 13.87 18.90
CA GLY A 531 6.97 12.72 19.31
C GLY A 531 5.50 13.08 19.46
N ALA A 532 5.23 14.10 20.27
CA ALA A 532 3.89 14.62 20.48
C ALA A 532 3.23 15.13 19.19
N LEU A 533 3.99 15.82 18.32
CA LEU A 533 3.47 16.29 17.03
C LEU A 533 3.09 15.13 16.10
N ALA A 534 3.89 14.06 16.05
CA ALA A 534 3.53 12.89 15.24
C ALA A 534 2.32 12.14 15.78
N PHE A 535 2.18 12.04 17.10
CA PHE A 535 1.00 11.43 17.70
C PHE A 535 -0.25 12.25 17.37
N ARG A 536 -0.17 13.58 17.49
CA ARG A 536 -1.24 14.49 17.06
C ARG A 536 -1.52 14.41 15.56
N GLU A 537 -0.48 14.35 14.73
CA GLU A 537 -0.61 14.16 13.28
C GLU A 537 -1.32 12.85 12.93
N ALA A 538 -1.06 11.77 13.68
CA ALA A 538 -1.65 10.46 13.44
C ALA A 538 -3.12 10.36 13.87
N PHE A 539 -3.45 10.94 15.02
CA PHE A 539 -4.69 10.63 15.74
C PHE A 539 -5.57 11.84 16.07
N GLY A 540 -5.17 13.04 15.64
CA GLY A 540 -5.90 14.29 15.91
C GLY A 540 -5.75 14.82 17.34
N ILE A 541 -5.29 14.00 18.29
CA ILE A 541 -5.11 14.35 19.70
C ILE A 541 -3.64 14.27 20.11
N SER A 542 -3.19 15.16 21.00
CA SER A 542 -1.86 15.12 21.57
C SER A 542 -1.79 14.22 22.81
N PRO A 543 -0.60 13.67 23.11
CA PRO A 543 -0.39 12.90 24.34
C PRO A 543 -0.68 13.70 25.63
N TRP A 544 -0.54 15.03 25.58
CA TRP A 544 -0.80 15.91 26.71
C TRP A 544 -2.31 16.07 26.97
N GLU A 545 -3.10 16.16 25.90
CA GLU A 545 -4.57 16.19 25.99
C GLU A 545 -5.10 14.88 26.56
N ILE A 546 -4.57 13.73 26.12
CA ILE A 546 -4.92 12.42 26.70
C ILE A 546 -4.58 12.36 28.19
N ARG A 547 -3.38 12.84 28.57
CA ARG A 547 -2.99 12.87 29.97
C ARG A 547 -3.89 13.79 30.79
N ALA A 548 -4.19 14.99 30.31
CA ALA A 548 -5.08 15.92 30.99
C ALA A 548 -6.48 15.33 31.16
N PHE A 549 -6.96 14.63 30.12
CA PHE A 549 -8.22 13.89 30.17
C PHE A 549 -8.19 12.79 31.24
N LEU A 550 -7.13 11.97 31.29
CA LEU A 550 -6.95 10.95 32.33
C LEU A 550 -6.88 11.55 33.74
N ASP A 551 -6.13 12.64 33.90
CA ASP A 551 -6.04 13.38 35.17
C ASP A 551 -7.44 13.88 35.58
N SER A 552 -8.27 14.36 34.64
CA SER A 552 -9.63 14.81 34.95
C SER A 552 -10.58 13.65 35.29
N ALA A 553 -10.60 12.60 34.47
CA ALA A 553 -11.52 11.48 34.61
C ALA A 553 -11.25 10.67 35.88
N CYS A 554 -9.98 10.53 36.27
CA CYS A 554 -9.57 9.75 37.42
C CYS A 554 -9.52 10.54 38.75
N ARG A 555 -9.85 11.84 38.75
CA ARG A 555 -9.87 12.72 39.96
C ARG A 555 -11.26 13.01 40.51
N GLY A 556 -12.30 12.33 40.01
CA GLY A 556 -13.69 12.59 40.41
C GLY A 556 -13.91 12.53 41.93
N PRO A 557 -14.72 13.44 42.50
CA PRO A 557 -14.99 13.49 43.94
C PRO A 557 -15.68 12.20 44.40
N GLY A 558 -15.02 11.43 45.26
CA GLY A 558 -15.52 10.16 45.79
C GLY A 558 -14.69 8.93 45.40
N THR A 559 -13.73 9.06 44.49
CA THR A 559 -12.72 8.01 44.26
C THR A 559 -11.62 8.15 45.32
N GLY A 560 -11.22 7.07 46.00
CA GLY A 560 -10.11 7.06 46.98
C GLY A 560 -8.72 7.43 46.39
N ALA A 561 -8.68 7.90 45.13
CA ALA A 561 -7.51 8.18 44.31
C ALA A 561 -6.57 9.28 44.86
N GLY A 562 -6.97 10.01 45.91
CA GLY A 562 -6.08 10.93 46.63
C GLY A 562 -4.82 10.26 47.17
N LEU A 563 -4.89 8.97 47.52
CA LEU A 563 -3.74 8.19 47.99
C LEU A 563 -2.82 7.73 46.84
N PHE A 564 -3.37 7.37 45.68
CA PHE A 564 -2.57 6.91 44.53
C PHE A 564 -1.72 8.03 43.94
N HIS A 565 -2.25 9.27 43.92
CA HIS A 565 -1.50 10.42 43.45
C HIS A 565 -0.28 10.77 44.31
N SER A 566 -0.29 10.47 45.62
CA SER A 566 0.88 10.71 46.48
C SER A 566 2.11 9.86 46.09
N ARG A 567 1.90 8.66 45.52
CA ARG A 567 2.97 7.80 44.98
C ARG A 567 3.48 8.23 43.60
N PHE A 568 2.66 8.92 42.80
CA PHE A 568 3.02 9.32 41.42
C PHE A 568 3.35 10.82 41.25
N ALA A 569 2.95 11.70 42.20
CA ALA A 569 3.10 13.15 42.11
C ALA A 569 4.50 13.68 42.48
N ASN A 570 5.40 12.85 43.01
CA ASN A 570 6.73 13.29 43.45
C ASN A 570 7.71 13.66 42.30
N GLU A 571 7.35 13.46 41.02
CA GLU A 571 8.21 13.82 39.87
C GLU A 571 7.78 15.09 39.11
N ALA A 572 6.74 15.82 39.52
CA ALA A 572 6.26 16.97 38.75
C ALA A 572 5.77 18.13 39.62
N ARG A 573 6.70 18.92 40.19
CA ARG A 573 6.38 20.25 40.73
C ARG A 573 6.95 21.35 39.84
N ARG A 574 6.08 21.97 39.02
CA ARG A 574 6.08 23.42 38.73
C ARG A 574 4.65 23.89 38.41
N PRO A 575 4.26 25.12 38.77
CA PRO A 575 2.89 25.62 38.62
C PRO A 575 2.53 25.94 37.15
N LEU A 576 1.23 25.77 36.81
CA LEU A 576 0.64 26.07 35.50
C LEU A 576 0.82 27.53 35.04
N SER A 577 1.18 28.45 35.93
CA SER A 577 1.38 29.87 35.62
C SER A 577 2.61 30.14 34.73
N GLU A 578 3.63 29.28 34.73
CA GLU A 578 4.83 29.47 33.89
C GLU A 578 4.63 29.10 32.40
N LEU A 579 3.55 28.37 32.05
CA LEU A 579 3.31 27.93 30.66
C LEU A 579 2.64 28.99 29.77
N ARG A 580 1.97 29.98 30.36
CA ARG A 580 1.28 31.05 29.61
C ARG A 580 2.22 32.08 28.98
N SER A 581 3.43 32.26 29.50
CA SER A 581 4.38 33.26 28.97
C SER A 581 5.14 32.77 27.73
N THR A 582 5.32 31.46 27.56
CA THR A 582 6.03 30.90 26.40
C THR A 582 5.19 30.77 25.11
N TRP A 583 3.88 30.99 25.17
CA TRP A 583 2.95 30.76 24.05
C TRP A 583 2.83 31.94 23.06
N ARG A 584 3.21 33.16 23.45
CA ARG A 584 3.06 34.36 22.60
C ARG A 584 4.17 34.59 21.55
N SER A 585 5.11 33.67 21.35
CA SER A 585 6.28 33.90 20.47
C SER A 585 6.33 33.06 19.18
N SER A 586 5.30 32.26 18.85
CA SER A 586 5.34 31.43 17.63
C SER A 586 4.07 31.40 16.78
N GLU A 587 3.40 32.55 16.61
CA GLU A 587 2.38 32.72 15.57
C GLU A 587 3.01 33.36 14.32
N LYS A 588 3.59 32.50 13.46
CA LYS A 588 3.81 32.76 12.03
C LYS A 588 3.77 31.43 11.27
N HIS A 589 2.63 30.74 11.28
CA HIS A 589 2.30 29.72 10.27
C HIS A 589 0.79 29.51 10.23
N ASP A 590 0.18 29.80 9.08
CA ASP A 590 -1.23 29.57 8.79
C ASP A 590 -1.57 28.08 8.88
N VAL A 591 -2.22 27.69 9.97
CA VAL A 591 -3.02 26.47 10.07
C VAL A 591 -4.29 26.85 10.80
N TRP A 592 -5.42 26.88 10.08
CA TRP A 592 -6.75 26.92 10.69
C TRP A 592 -6.88 25.73 11.65
N SER A 593 -6.94 26.03 12.95
CA SER A 593 -7.12 25.05 14.02
C SER A 593 -8.50 25.28 14.64
N PRO A 594 -9.41 24.29 14.70
CA PRO A 594 -10.52 24.36 15.62
C PRO A 594 -9.97 24.22 17.04
N GLN A 595 -10.17 25.25 17.87
CA GLN A 595 -9.87 25.18 19.30
C GLN A 595 -10.96 24.32 19.97
N LEU A 596 -10.55 23.16 20.49
CA LEU A 596 -11.40 22.28 21.31
C LEU A 596 -11.50 22.89 22.72
N PHE A 597 -12.66 23.45 23.07
CA PHE A 597 -13.00 23.79 24.44
C PHE A 597 -13.78 22.63 25.06
N PHE A 598 -13.24 22.07 26.15
CA PHE A 598 -13.97 21.16 27.03
C PHE A 598 -14.87 22.00 27.95
N VAL A 599 -16.18 21.89 27.78
CA VAL A 599 -17.16 22.40 28.75
C VAL A 599 -17.88 21.19 29.36
N PRO A 600 -17.69 20.89 30.66
CA PRO A 600 -18.48 19.88 31.34
C PRO A 600 -19.86 20.46 31.69
N GLY A 601 -20.92 19.83 31.18
CA GLY A 601 -22.28 19.86 31.75
C GLY A 601 -23.02 21.19 31.72
N GLY A 602 -23.81 21.41 30.67
CA GLY A 602 -24.94 22.34 30.68
C GLY A 602 -26.19 21.63 30.18
N GLN A 603 -27.18 21.45 31.05
CA GLN A 603 -28.50 20.94 30.66
C GLN A 603 -29.17 21.97 29.73
N VAL A 604 -29.54 21.54 28.53
CA VAL A 604 -30.43 22.28 27.65
C VAL A 604 -31.77 21.53 27.62
N SER A 605 -32.79 22.12 28.22
CA SER A 605 -34.18 21.68 28.10
C SER A 605 -34.64 21.87 26.65
N ARG A 606 -35.05 20.79 25.99
CA ARG A 606 -35.73 20.83 24.69
C ARG A 606 -37.24 20.86 24.90
N GLU A 607 -37.86 21.96 24.48
CA GLU A 607 -39.28 21.99 24.17
C GLU A 607 -39.54 21.15 22.91
N SER A 608 -40.54 20.27 23.01
CA SER A 608 -41.07 19.46 21.94
C SER A 608 -42.10 20.26 21.14
N SER A 609 -41.85 20.48 19.84
CA SER A 609 -42.91 20.80 18.88
C SER A 609 -43.02 19.66 17.87
N SER A 610 -44.18 19.01 17.91
CA SER A 610 -44.68 18.02 16.99
C SER A 610 -44.98 18.64 15.63
N LEU A 611 -44.44 18.07 14.56
CA LEU A 611 -44.95 18.26 13.20
C LEU A 611 -44.98 16.90 12.51
N GLU A 612 -46.20 16.43 12.27
CA GLU A 612 -46.54 15.30 11.42
C GLU A 612 -46.07 15.56 9.99
N TYR A 613 -45.51 14.55 9.33
CA TYR A 613 -45.49 14.49 7.86
C TYR A 613 -45.70 13.06 7.37
N GLY A 614 -46.70 12.93 6.52
CA GLY A 614 -47.29 11.69 6.07
C GLY A 614 -46.41 10.85 5.15
N SER A 615 -46.76 9.55 5.15
CA SER A 615 -46.30 8.53 4.23
C SER A 615 -46.58 8.91 2.77
N ASN A 616 -45.59 8.78 1.89
CA ASN A 616 -45.85 8.48 0.49
C ASN A 616 -44.77 7.58 -0.11
N ASN A 617 -45.22 6.39 -0.49
CA ASN A 617 -44.54 5.42 -1.34
C ASN A 617 -44.34 6.01 -2.75
N SER A 618 -43.13 5.95 -3.29
CA SER A 618 -42.92 5.70 -4.72
C SER A 618 -41.44 5.37 -5.00
N ARG A 619 -41.22 4.16 -5.53
CA ARG A 619 -39.97 3.73 -6.14
C ARG A 619 -39.82 4.40 -7.53
N PRO A 620 -38.61 4.75 -7.97
CA PRO A 620 -38.33 4.80 -9.40
C PRO A 620 -37.43 3.64 -9.81
N ALA A 621 -37.94 2.84 -10.75
CA ALA A 621 -37.13 1.95 -11.58
C ALA A 621 -36.30 2.80 -12.54
N VAL A 622 -34.97 2.60 -12.55
CA VAL A 622 -34.07 3.22 -13.53
C VAL A 622 -33.68 2.17 -14.56
N ALA A 623 -34.27 2.27 -15.74
CA ALA A 623 -33.89 1.52 -16.93
C ALA A 623 -32.57 2.07 -17.49
N TYR A 624 -31.55 1.20 -17.59
CA TYR A 624 -30.32 1.49 -18.32
C TYR A 624 -30.56 1.24 -19.82
N LYS A 625 -30.32 2.28 -20.63
CA LYS A 625 -30.43 2.25 -22.09
C LYS A 625 -29.03 2.01 -22.66
N GLU A 626 -28.77 0.78 -23.12
CA GLU A 626 -27.57 0.43 -23.87
C GLU A 626 -27.60 1.11 -25.25
N ARG A 627 -26.52 1.81 -25.60
CA ARG A 627 -26.20 2.22 -26.97
C ARG A 627 -25.00 1.41 -27.43
N TYR A 628 -25.26 0.38 -28.23
CA TYR A 628 -24.30 -0.14 -29.20
C TYR A 628 -24.92 -0.01 -30.59
N GLY A 629 -24.24 0.73 -31.46
CA GLY A 629 -24.61 0.88 -32.86
C GLY A 629 -24.28 -0.40 -33.62
N GLY A 630 -25.28 -0.97 -34.29
CA GLY A 630 -25.11 -2.03 -35.25
C GLY A 630 -24.54 -1.48 -36.56
N HIS A 631 -23.46 -2.09 -37.03
CA HIS A 631 -23.11 -2.12 -38.44
C HIS A 631 -23.76 -3.34 -39.08
N GLY A 632 -24.27 -3.13 -40.29
CA GLY A 632 -25.27 -3.96 -40.94
C GLY A 632 -24.76 -5.25 -41.57
N ASP A 633 -25.71 -6.17 -41.67
CA ASP A 633 -25.69 -7.34 -42.54
C ASP A 633 -25.73 -6.92 -44.01
N ALA A 634 -24.77 -7.42 -44.78
CA ALA A 634 -24.83 -7.43 -46.23
C ALA A 634 -25.17 -8.85 -46.69
N GLY A 635 -26.39 -9.00 -47.21
CA GLY A 635 -26.84 -10.20 -47.90
C GLY A 635 -26.13 -10.38 -49.24
N MET A 636 -25.79 -11.64 -49.52
CA MET A 636 -25.50 -12.15 -50.86
C MET A 636 -26.77 -12.17 -51.72
N THR A 637 -26.65 -11.71 -52.97
CA THR A 637 -27.32 -12.13 -54.23
C THR A 637 -27.21 -10.94 -55.20
N GLY A 638 -26.84 -11.03 -56.48
CA GLY A 638 -26.29 -12.07 -57.34
C GLY A 638 -25.94 -11.44 -58.70
N LEU A 639 -25.23 -12.20 -59.54
CA LEU A 639 -25.22 -12.16 -61.03
C LEU A 639 -25.09 -10.79 -61.74
N ARG A 640 -23.87 -10.45 -62.18
CA ARG A 640 -23.41 -10.52 -63.59
C ARG A 640 -21.95 -10.12 -63.70
#